data_AF-A0A975DRJ1-F1
#
_entry.id   AF-A0A975DRJ1-F1
#
_cell.length_a   1.000
_cell.length_b   1.000
_cell.length_c   1.000
_cell.angle_alpha   90.00
_cell.angle_beta   90.00
_cell.angle_gamma   90.00
#
_symmetry.space_group_name_H-M   'P 1'
#
loop_
_entity.id
_entity.type
_entity.pdbx_description
1 polymer ?
#
loop_
_entity_poly.entity_id
_entity_poly.type
_entity_poly.pdbx_seq_one_letter_code
_entity_poly.pdbx_strand_id
1 'polypeptide(L)'
;MSNPISLDTTGILSALLALRSQLTGPSLQAEVLDQTIYNIINGVPASSGPSRPLVNKVDTDSDGVFHTGDTFSVAVTFDSTMFVDTTNGAPRLLLGTGGANAYATYVSGSGTDTLHFTYTVQADDSTSDLNYASASALEANGAAITNSLGTAANLTLPAFGSAGTLAFQSNVAIGDGMTITTPHIASPFDNIPNADLVAKMLADVKATMPNTSGSLFFADAGAQTLASAAGDVVVASGLNAQAFAGAGNDFMTGASGNTLLHGGAGSDSAYFAGNAADYTVSQDRGLTLVTSKADPSQVTQLVNVEHLVFSDATVDVTTPDSVSWISALYSQVLGRQADLGGIQFYVGQVERGMSAGDIAVAFLTSPEAVANGTGVASVSDVSVEMLYRVLLGREADPAGLAYHEQNLANGVSIGQVANHFLASPELMGVHGASDLNFYVNGTAPGVLEGTGGADNLVAGVLDDTITGNGGSDHIDGRTGTDTAVFSGASTDYQVSTDGVHFFVRSVANPAEVTTLINVEHVQFSDTGVELVPDANVAWLGALYQQVLGRQADAAGLLGQLDVVENGTSLGQVALSFLTSAEAVDNGTGVAAADLSVNAVFEGLLGRAATTAEVSQYAGADYAAVADDIMHSSEMQAHFMTPAQYDFVG
;
A
#
# COMPACT_ATOMS: atom_id res chain seq x y z
N MET A 1 2.74 -70.62 31.85
CA MET A 1 1.47 -71.29 32.19
C MET A 1 0.40 -70.22 32.27
N SER A 2 -0.64 -70.37 31.46
CA SER A 2 -1.74 -69.44 31.23
C SER A 2 -2.54 -69.11 32.49
N ASN A 3 -3.08 -67.90 32.55
CA ASN A 3 -4.53 -67.72 32.44
C ASN A 3 -4.88 -66.26 32.13
N PRO A 4 -5.33 -65.91 30.91
CA PRO A 4 -6.18 -64.74 30.77
C PRO A 4 -7.56 -65.11 31.32
N ILE A 5 -8.04 -64.33 32.30
CA ILE A 5 -9.44 -64.38 32.72
C ILE A 5 -10.27 -64.03 31.48
N SER A 6 -10.97 -65.00 30.91
CA SER A 6 -12.02 -64.74 29.92
C SER A 6 -13.17 -64.08 30.68
N LEU A 7 -13.22 -62.75 30.63
CA LEU A 7 -14.39 -61.99 31.08
C LEU A 7 -15.53 -62.30 30.12
N ASP A 8 -16.64 -62.81 30.66
CA ASP A 8 -17.88 -63.02 29.93
C ASP A 8 -18.47 -61.66 29.51
N THR A 9 -18.08 -61.22 28.31
CA THR A 9 -18.50 -59.94 27.72
C THR A 9 -20.01 -59.87 27.49
N THR A 10 -20.68 -61.02 27.39
CA THR A 10 -22.13 -61.11 27.18
C THR A 10 -22.89 -60.76 28.47
N GLY A 11 -22.39 -61.22 29.62
CA GLY A 11 -22.95 -60.89 30.94
C GLY A 11 -22.79 -59.40 31.30
N ILE A 12 -21.63 -58.82 30.98
CA ILE A 12 -21.32 -57.40 31.25
C ILE A 12 -22.18 -56.47 30.38
N LEU A 13 -22.29 -56.77 29.09
CA LEU A 13 -23.10 -55.97 28.17
C LEU A 13 -24.59 -56.00 28.57
N SER A 14 -25.10 -57.16 28.98
CA SER A 14 -26.48 -57.31 29.44
C SER A 14 -26.76 -56.50 30.72
N ALA A 15 -25.81 -56.46 31.65
CA ALA A 15 -25.94 -55.67 32.88
C ALA A 15 -25.90 -54.16 32.61
N LEU A 16 -25.06 -53.71 31.67
CA LEU A 16 -24.96 -52.30 31.29
C LEU A 16 -26.23 -51.82 30.55
N LEU A 17 -26.80 -52.63 29.64
CA LEU A 17 -28.07 -52.29 28.99
C LEU A 17 -29.24 -52.22 30.00
N ALA A 18 -29.24 -53.08 31.02
CA ALA A 18 -30.25 -53.07 32.07
C ALA A 18 -30.09 -51.86 33.02
N LEU A 19 -28.87 -51.39 33.26
CA LEU A 19 -28.62 -50.18 34.04
C LEU A 19 -28.95 -48.93 33.21
N ARG A 20 -28.71 -48.95 31.89
CA ARG A 20 -29.08 -47.86 30.98
C ARG A 20 -30.60 -47.68 30.91
N SER A 21 -31.38 -48.76 30.90
CA SER A 21 -32.84 -48.67 30.85
C SER A 21 -33.49 -48.14 32.14
N GLN A 22 -32.73 -48.05 33.24
CA GLN A 22 -33.17 -47.44 34.51
C GLN A 22 -32.94 -45.92 34.56
N LEU A 23 -32.19 -45.35 33.61
CA LEU A 23 -31.94 -43.92 33.50
C LEU A 23 -32.92 -43.30 32.49
N THR A 24 -33.74 -42.34 32.92
CA THR A 24 -34.68 -41.63 32.05
C THR A 24 -34.18 -40.23 31.71
N GLY A 25 -34.02 -39.93 30.42
CA GLY A 25 -33.57 -38.63 29.91
C GLY A 25 -32.04 -38.51 29.76
N PRO A 26 -31.54 -37.51 29.01
CA PRO A 26 -30.11 -37.28 28.84
C PRO A 26 -29.49 -36.91 30.19
N SER A 27 -28.56 -37.73 30.66
CA SER A 27 -27.78 -37.50 31.89
C SER A 27 -26.37 -38.03 31.69
N LEU A 28 -25.41 -37.45 32.42
CA LEU A 28 -23.99 -37.83 32.35
C LEU A 28 -23.77 -39.34 32.58
N GLN A 29 -24.55 -39.93 33.48
CA GLN A 29 -24.51 -41.36 33.79
C GLN A 29 -25.02 -42.21 32.62
N ALA A 30 -26.03 -41.71 31.89
CA ALA A 30 -26.60 -42.41 30.75
C ALA A 30 -25.63 -42.37 29.55
N GLU A 31 -25.01 -41.23 29.29
CA GLU A 31 -24.09 -41.03 28.16
C GLU A 31 -22.79 -41.83 28.32
N VAL A 32 -22.21 -41.86 29.53
CA VAL A 32 -21.06 -42.72 29.85
C VAL A 32 -21.41 -44.19 29.68
N LEU A 33 -22.63 -44.61 30.07
CA LEU A 33 -23.10 -45.97 29.84
C LEU A 33 -23.24 -46.29 28.36
N ASP A 34 -23.82 -45.40 27.55
CA ASP A 34 -23.98 -45.60 26.10
C ASP A 34 -22.64 -45.72 25.40
N GLN A 35 -21.68 -44.85 25.73
CA GLN A 35 -20.35 -44.90 25.13
C GLN A 35 -19.59 -46.17 25.54
N THR A 36 -19.76 -46.61 26.80
CA THR A 36 -19.18 -47.87 27.28
C THR A 36 -19.79 -49.08 26.56
N ILE A 37 -21.11 -49.09 26.38
CA ILE A 37 -21.84 -50.11 25.63
C ILE A 37 -21.37 -50.12 24.17
N TYR A 38 -21.25 -48.97 23.53
CA TYR A 38 -20.76 -48.83 22.16
C TYR A 38 -19.34 -49.36 21.98
N ASN A 39 -18.43 -49.01 22.90
CA ASN A 39 -17.03 -49.45 22.85
C ASN A 39 -16.92 -50.98 23.02
N ILE A 40 -17.74 -51.58 23.90
CA ILE A 40 -17.79 -53.03 24.13
C ILE A 40 -18.35 -53.76 22.89
N ILE A 41 -19.45 -53.26 22.29
CA ILE A 41 -20.06 -53.87 21.10
C ILE A 41 -19.08 -53.84 19.92
N ASN A 42 -18.37 -52.73 19.73
CA ASN A 42 -17.49 -52.53 18.59
C ASN A 42 -16.04 -52.99 18.83
N GLY A 43 -15.76 -53.64 19.97
CA GLY A 43 -14.44 -54.19 20.27
C GLY A 43 -13.32 -53.14 20.31
N VAL A 44 -13.65 -51.90 20.67
CA VAL A 44 -12.69 -50.79 20.73
C VAL A 44 -11.74 -51.04 21.91
N PRO A 45 -10.42 -51.19 21.67
CA PRO A 45 -9.47 -51.46 22.75
C PRO A 45 -9.41 -50.28 23.72
N ALA A 46 -9.44 -50.58 25.02
CA ALA A 46 -9.37 -49.59 26.09
C ALA A 46 -7.94 -48.99 26.20
N SER A 47 -7.53 -48.17 25.23
CA SER A 47 -6.24 -47.46 25.28
C SER A 47 -6.15 -46.14 24.52
N SER A 48 -7.23 -45.57 23.97
CA SER A 48 -7.28 -44.12 23.71
C SER A 48 -8.13 -43.50 24.80
N GLY A 49 -7.48 -42.82 25.75
CA GLY A 49 -8.20 -41.91 26.63
C GLY A 49 -9.00 -40.89 25.80
N PRO A 50 -10.00 -40.21 26.38
CA PRO A 50 -10.70 -39.15 25.66
C PRO A 50 -9.67 -38.17 25.09
N SER A 51 -9.73 -37.91 23.78
CA SER A 51 -8.89 -36.88 23.15
C SER A 51 -9.11 -35.58 23.91
N ARG A 52 -8.02 -34.95 24.38
CA ARG A 52 -8.14 -33.68 25.10
C ARG A 52 -8.66 -32.64 24.11
N PRO A 53 -9.70 -31.86 24.47
CA PRO A 53 -10.16 -30.76 23.64
C PRO A 53 -9.01 -29.85 23.23
N LEU A 54 -8.93 -29.50 21.95
CA LEU A 54 -7.91 -28.60 21.40
C LEU A 54 -8.51 -27.24 21.03
N VAL A 55 -7.68 -26.20 21.02
CA VAL A 55 -8.05 -24.89 20.45
C VAL A 55 -7.85 -24.93 18.94
N ASN A 56 -8.91 -24.66 18.19
CA ASN A 56 -8.89 -24.64 16.72
C ASN A 56 -8.54 -23.27 16.16
N LYS A 57 -9.15 -22.21 16.71
CA LYS A 57 -8.90 -20.83 16.28
C LYS A 57 -9.07 -19.82 17.40
N VAL A 58 -8.44 -18.68 17.22
CA VAL A 58 -8.65 -17.46 18.00
C VAL A 58 -8.95 -16.32 17.02
N ASP A 59 -9.99 -15.53 17.29
CA ASP A 59 -10.45 -14.41 16.46
C ASP A 59 -11.03 -13.28 17.32
N THR A 60 -11.21 -12.07 16.77
CA THR A 60 -11.98 -10.98 17.40
C THR A 60 -13.39 -10.87 16.82
N ASP A 61 -14.27 -10.15 17.50
CA ASP A 61 -15.63 -9.85 17.03
C ASP A 61 -15.68 -8.73 15.98
N SER A 62 -14.59 -7.98 15.83
CA SER A 62 -14.45 -6.89 14.87
C SER A 62 -12.98 -6.66 14.50
N ASP A 63 -12.77 -6.23 13.26
CA ASP A 63 -11.47 -5.80 12.72
C ASP A 63 -11.37 -4.27 12.76
N GLY A 64 -10.14 -3.73 12.72
CA GLY A 64 -9.86 -2.30 12.70
C GLY A 64 -8.83 -1.85 13.73
N VAL A 65 -8.70 -0.52 13.88
CA VAL A 65 -7.78 0.12 14.82
C VAL A 65 -8.52 0.44 16.13
N PHE A 66 -8.00 -0.06 17.25
CA PHE A 66 -8.53 0.21 18.59
C PHE A 66 -7.61 1.15 19.37
N HIS A 67 -8.24 2.08 20.09
CA HIS A 67 -7.62 3.18 20.81
C HIS A 67 -7.68 2.95 22.34
N THR A 68 -6.89 3.66 23.15
CA THR A 68 -6.93 3.49 24.61
C THR A 68 -8.32 3.73 25.17
N GLY A 69 -8.77 2.77 25.99
CA GLY A 69 -10.12 2.77 26.55
C GLY A 69 -11.16 2.07 25.67
N ASP A 70 -10.87 1.84 24.38
CA ASP A 70 -11.70 0.98 23.55
C ASP A 70 -11.65 -0.45 24.09
N THR A 71 -12.74 -1.16 23.84
CA THR A 71 -12.94 -2.51 24.35
C THR A 71 -13.42 -3.40 23.21
N PHE A 72 -12.77 -4.55 23.04
CA PHE A 72 -13.15 -5.56 22.03
C PHE A 72 -13.17 -6.96 22.62
N SER A 73 -13.87 -7.88 21.94
CA SER A 73 -13.95 -9.27 22.36
C SER A 73 -12.98 -10.14 21.58
N VAL A 74 -12.29 -11.04 22.28
CA VAL A 74 -11.47 -12.11 21.71
C VAL A 74 -12.17 -13.44 21.95
N ALA A 75 -12.48 -14.16 20.88
CA ALA A 75 -13.10 -15.47 20.90
C ALA A 75 -12.03 -16.57 20.77
N VAL A 76 -12.11 -17.59 21.63
CA VAL A 76 -11.27 -18.79 21.58
C VAL A 76 -12.17 -20.00 21.32
N THR A 77 -12.03 -20.62 20.15
CA THR A 77 -12.89 -21.72 19.72
C THR A 77 -12.18 -23.07 19.86
N PHE A 78 -12.81 -24.01 20.56
CA PHE A 78 -12.34 -25.37 20.78
C PHE A 78 -12.96 -26.35 19.77
N ASP A 79 -12.40 -27.55 19.67
CA ASP A 79 -12.96 -28.67 18.88
C ASP A 79 -14.16 -29.38 19.54
N SER A 80 -14.57 -28.94 20.72
CA SER A 80 -15.65 -29.53 21.49
C SER A 80 -16.25 -28.52 22.47
N THR A 81 -17.45 -28.81 22.95
CA THR A 81 -18.14 -27.99 23.95
C THR A 81 -17.40 -27.98 25.29
N MET A 82 -17.15 -26.78 25.82
CA MET A 82 -16.36 -26.54 27.01
C MET A 82 -17.20 -25.95 28.14
N PHE A 83 -16.95 -26.41 29.37
CA PHE A 83 -17.52 -25.89 30.60
C PHE A 83 -16.41 -25.28 31.44
N VAL A 84 -16.65 -24.06 31.93
CA VAL A 84 -15.71 -23.30 32.76
C VAL A 84 -16.25 -23.22 34.19
N ASP A 85 -15.48 -23.72 35.15
CA ASP A 85 -15.70 -23.51 36.59
C ASP A 85 -14.74 -22.44 37.10
N THR A 86 -15.29 -21.27 37.47
CA THR A 86 -14.52 -20.12 37.93
C THR A 86 -14.37 -20.02 39.46
N THR A 87 -14.72 -21.08 40.21
CA THR A 87 -14.75 -21.06 41.69
C THR A 87 -13.39 -20.71 42.32
N ASN A 88 -12.28 -21.14 41.69
CA ASN A 88 -10.92 -20.94 42.20
C ASN A 88 -10.10 -19.92 41.38
N GLY A 89 -10.73 -19.22 40.44
CA GLY A 89 -10.10 -18.27 39.53
C GLY A 89 -10.80 -18.26 38.17
N ALA A 90 -10.44 -17.33 37.28
CA ALA A 90 -11.07 -17.19 35.97
C ALA A 90 -10.01 -17.28 34.85
N PRO A 91 -10.32 -17.91 33.70
CA PRO A 91 -9.39 -17.97 32.58
C PRO A 91 -8.97 -16.58 32.09
N ARG A 92 -7.77 -16.49 31.54
CA ARG A 92 -7.25 -15.27 30.94
C ARG A 92 -6.38 -15.59 29.73
N LEU A 93 -6.31 -14.66 28.80
CA LEU A 93 -5.54 -14.80 27.56
C LEU A 93 -4.53 -13.66 27.50
N LEU A 94 -3.23 -13.99 27.43
CA LEU A 94 -2.17 -12.99 27.32
C LEU A 94 -2.02 -12.52 25.86
N LEU A 95 -2.31 -11.25 25.62
CA LEU A 95 -2.17 -10.60 24.32
C LEU A 95 -0.77 -9.97 24.18
N GLY A 96 -0.23 -10.05 22.96
CA GLY A 96 0.93 -9.30 22.52
C GLY A 96 0.48 -7.98 21.93
N THR A 97 0.29 -6.98 22.79
CA THR A 97 -0.23 -5.67 22.42
C THR A 97 0.85 -4.72 21.87
N GLY A 98 2.05 -5.23 21.63
CA GLY A 98 3.24 -4.49 21.17
C GLY A 98 3.89 -3.55 22.19
N GLY A 99 3.20 -3.25 23.29
CA GLY A 99 3.77 -2.74 24.54
C GLY A 99 4.12 -3.87 25.53
N ALA A 100 3.83 -3.67 26.82
CA ALA A 100 3.89 -4.75 27.80
C ALA A 100 2.68 -5.68 27.61
N ASN A 101 2.92 -6.97 27.33
CA ASN A 101 1.86 -7.97 27.17
C ASN A 101 0.81 -7.89 28.28
N ALA A 102 -0.46 -7.89 27.90
CA ALA A 102 -1.58 -7.65 28.81
C ALA A 102 -2.66 -8.73 28.68
N TYR A 103 -3.43 -8.94 29.75
CA TYR A 103 -4.42 -10.02 29.79
C TYR A 103 -5.81 -9.57 29.34
N ALA A 104 -6.36 -10.23 28.34
CA ALA A 104 -7.80 -10.29 28.10
C ALA A 104 -8.46 -11.20 29.14
N THR A 105 -9.63 -10.80 29.64
CA THR A 105 -10.32 -11.47 30.76
C THR A 105 -11.54 -12.23 30.29
N TYR A 106 -11.76 -13.44 30.81
CA TYR A 106 -12.91 -14.26 30.45
C TYR A 106 -14.23 -13.63 30.88
N VAL A 107 -15.21 -13.59 29.96
CA VAL A 107 -16.54 -13.00 30.20
C VAL A 107 -17.67 -14.01 30.03
N SER A 108 -17.65 -14.86 29.00
CA SER A 108 -18.76 -15.79 28.71
C SER A 108 -18.36 -16.97 27.80
N GLY A 109 -19.30 -17.89 27.53
CA GLY A 109 -19.09 -19.06 26.64
C GLY A 109 -19.05 -20.43 27.34
N SER A 110 -19.33 -20.51 28.64
CA SER A 110 -19.43 -21.81 29.32
C SER A 110 -20.66 -22.57 28.81
N GLY A 111 -20.47 -23.82 28.39
CA GLY A 111 -21.49 -24.66 27.75
C GLY A 111 -21.55 -24.53 26.21
N THR A 112 -20.65 -23.78 25.59
CA THR A 112 -20.44 -23.69 24.13
C THR A 112 -19.02 -24.16 23.76
N ASP A 113 -18.71 -24.26 22.47
CA ASP A 113 -17.36 -24.53 21.96
C ASP A 113 -16.47 -23.27 21.89
N THR A 114 -17.04 -22.07 22.01
CA THR A 114 -16.31 -20.80 21.98
C THR A 114 -16.36 -20.09 23.34
N LEU A 115 -15.19 -19.72 23.87
CA LEU A 115 -15.04 -18.88 25.06
C LEU A 115 -14.73 -17.44 24.65
N HIS A 116 -15.44 -16.48 25.24
CA HIS A 116 -15.26 -15.05 24.96
C HIS A 116 -14.47 -14.38 26.08
N PHE A 117 -13.46 -13.64 25.66
CA PHE A 117 -12.63 -12.78 26.48
C PHE A 117 -12.87 -11.33 26.07
N THR A 118 -12.63 -10.40 26.98
CA THR A 118 -12.69 -8.97 26.70
C THR A 118 -11.38 -8.34 27.09
N TYR A 119 -10.88 -7.49 26.20
CA TYR A 119 -9.71 -6.65 26.43
C TYR A 119 -10.10 -5.19 26.32
N THR A 120 -9.59 -4.37 27.24
CA THR A 120 -9.66 -2.92 27.15
C THR A 120 -8.26 -2.42 26.88
N VAL A 121 -8.08 -1.67 25.81
CA VAL A 121 -6.77 -1.14 25.39
C VAL A 121 -6.20 -0.23 26.48
N GLN A 122 -4.94 -0.47 26.82
CA GLN A 122 -4.18 0.30 27.80
C GLN A 122 -3.30 1.35 27.11
N ALA A 123 -2.96 2.41 27.84
CA ALA A 123 -2.25 3.58 27.33
C ALA A 123 -0.88 3.32 26.66
N ASP A 124 -0.24 2.20 26.97
CA ASP A 124 1.08 1.83 26.43
C ASP A 124 1.00 0.73 25.35
N ASP A 125 -0.21 0.34 24.93
CA ASP A 125 -0.40 -0.67 23.89
C ASP A 125 -0.21 -0.07 22.49
N SER A 126 0.55 -0.76 21.64
CA SER A 126 0.83 -0.34 20.26
C SER A 126 1.26 -1.54 19.41
N THR A 127 0.37 -2.11 18.60
CA THR A 127 0.69 -3.16 17.62
C THR A 127 -0.05 -2.93 16.31
N SER A 128 0.65 -3.10 15.20
CA SER A 128 0.04 -3.03 13.85
C SER A 128 -0.77 -4.28 13.50
N ASP A 129 -0.52 -5.38 14.20
CA ASP A 129 -1.21 -6.66 14.02
C ASP A 129 -1.24 -7.39 15.37
N LEU A 130 -2.43 -7.46 15.98
CA LEU A 130 -2.63 -8.00 17.30
C LEU A 130 -2.57 -9.53 17.28
N ASN A 131 -1.74 -10.08 18.17
CA ASN A 131 -1.69 -11.52 18.39
C ASN A 131 -1.70 -11.86 19.88
N TYR A 132 -1.87 -13.14 20.21
CA TYR A 132 -1.58 -13.62 21.57
C TYR A 132 -0.06 -13.77 21.77
N ALA A 133 0.41 -13.57 23.00
CA ALA A 133 1.83 -13.45 23.29
C ALA A 133 2.66 -14.72 23.02
N SER A 134 2.04 -15.91 23.06
CA SER A 134 2.69 -17.19 22.74
C SER A 134 1.67 -18.32 22.59
N ALA A 135 2.11 -19.48 22.10
CA ALA A 135 1.28 -20.70 22.07
C ALA A 135 0.79 -21.17 23.47
N SER A 136 1.36 -20.64 24.56
CA SER A 136 0.95 -20.95 25.94
C SER A 136 0.18 -19.77 26.60
N ALA A 137 -0.25 -18.78 25.83
CA ALA A 137 -0.84 -17.55 26.35
C ALA A 137 -2.24 -17.72 26.98
N LEU A 138 -2.95 -18.81 26.68
CA LEU A 138 -4.23 -19.12 27.30
C LEU A 138 -4.00 -19.84 28.64
N GLU A 139 -4.42 -19.21 29.72
CA GLU A 139 -4.21 -19.69 31.07
C GLU A 139 -5.54 -19.96 31.76
N ALA A 140 -5.65 -21.11 32.42
CA ALA A 140 -6.81 -21.42 33.26
C ALA A 140 -6.87 -20.52 34.50
N ASN A 141 -5.72 -20.06 35.01
CA ASN A 141 -5.60 -19.15 36.15
C ASN A 141 -6.50 -19.55 37.35
N GLY A 142 -6.43 -20.83 37.73
CA GLY A 142 -7.22 -21.42 38.83
C GLY A 142 -8.58 -21.98 38.42
N ALA A 143 -9.12 -21.63 37.25
CA ALA A 143 -10.35 -22.21 36.72
C ALA A 143 -10.17 -23.67 36.27
N ALA A 144 -11.26 -24.41 36.19
CA ALA A 144 -11.30 -25.69 35.46
C ALA A 144 -11.99 -25.49 34.12
N ILE A 145 -11.31 -25.86 33.02
CA ILE A 145 -11.85 -25.81 31.65
C ILE A 145 -11.95 -27.25 31.15
N THR A 146 -13.16 -27.82 31.17
CA THR A 146 -13.40 -29.23 30.89
C THR A 146 -14.55 -29.44 29.92
N ASN A 147 -14.51 -30.48 29.10
CA ASN A 147 -15.68 -30.87 28.30
C ASN A 147 -16.78 -31.53 29.15
N SER A 148 -17.89 -31.92 28.52
CA SER A 148 -19.01 -32.63 29.19
C SER A 148 -18.60 -33.91 29.91
N LEU A 149 -17.48 -34.54 29.50
CA LEU A 149 -16.93 -35.76 30.11
C LEU A 149 -15.99 -35.46 31.29
N GLY A 150 -15.79 -34.20 31.66
CA GLY A 150 -14.84 -33.78 32.71
C GLY A 150 -13.37 -33.86 32.28
N THR A 151 -13.09 -34.00 30.99
CA THR A 151 -11.72 -34.04 30.45
C THR A 151 -11.20 -32.61 30.31
N ALA A 152 -10.04 -32.32 30.90
CA ALA A 152 -9.42 -31.01 30.83
C ALA A 152 -8.89 -30.70 29.43
N ALA A 153 -9.20 -29.50 28.93
CA ALA A 153 -8.71 -29.01 27.65
C ALA A 153 -7.19 -28.94 27.59
N ASN A 154 -6.66 -29.05 26.38
CA ASN A 154 -5.33 -28.57 26.05
C ASN A 154 -5.42 -27.09 25.70
N LEU A 155 -4.76 -26.24 26.49
CA LEU A 155 -4.80 -24.78 26.31
C LEU A 155 -3.69 -24.25 25.39
N THR A 156 -2.95 -25.15 24.74
CA THR A 156 -1.99 -24.76 23.70
C THR A 156 -2.75 -24.16 22.52
N LEU A 157 -2.45 -22.89 22.23
CA LEU A 157 -2.99 -22.15 21.11
C LEU A 157 -2.29 -22.56 19.80
N PRO A 158 -2.90 -22.30 18.63
CA PRO A 158 -2.28 -22.55 17.34
C PRO A 158 -0.89 -21.89 17.22
N ALA A 159 0.04 -22.56 16.54
CA ALA A 159 1.39 -22.02 16.33
C ALA A 159 1.33 -20.80 15.39
N PHE A 160 2.18 -19.80 15.61
CA PHE A 160 2.27 -18.62 14.74
C PHE A 160 2.46 -19.02 13.27
N GLY A 161 1.80 -18.29 12.37
CA GLY A 161 1.77 -18.58 10.93
C GLY A 161 0.79 -19.69 10.50
N SER A 162 0.03 -20.28 11.44
CA SER A 162 -1.07 -21.19 11.09
C SER A 162 -2.40 -20.45 10.97
N ALA A 163 -3.30 -20.98 10.12
CA ALA A 163 -4.60 -20.35 9.82
C ALA A 163 -5.53 -20.19 11.03
N GLY A 164 -5.26 -20.84 12.17
CA GLY A 164 -6.03 -20.68 13.41
C GLY A 164 -5.55 -19.56 14.33
N THR A 165 -4.52 -18.80 13.95
CA THR A 165 -3.93 -17.73 14.78
C THR A 165 -4.75 -16.44 14.71
N LEU A 166 -4.69 -15.62 15.76
CA LEU A 166 -5.46 -14.36 15.84
C LEU A 166 -5.15 -13.42 14.66
N ALA A 167 -3.87 -13.16 14.42
CA ALA A 167 -3.39 -12.33 13.31
C ALA A 167 -3.80 -12.82 11.90
N PHE A 168 -4.11 -14.11 11.73
CA PHE A 168 -4.59 -14.63 10.44
C PHE A 168 -6.12 -14.52 10.32
N GLN A 169 -6.82 -14.57 11.45
CA GLN A 169 -8.27 -14.65 11.52
C GLN A 169 -8.92 -13.28 11.66
N SER A 170 -8.17 -12.28 12.10
CA SER A 170 -8.65 -10.92 12.38
C SER A 170 -7.56 -9.90 12.08
N ASN A 171 -7.94 -8.75 11.51
CA ASN A 171 -7.06 -7.63 11.21
C ASN A 171 -7.26 -6.53 12.26
N VAL A 172 -6.59 -6.70 13.40
CA VAL A 172 -6.73 -5.81 14.55
C VAL A 172 -5.42 -5.10 14.81
N ALA A 173 -5.43 -3.77 14.74
CA ALA A 173 -4.34 -2.94 15.19
C ALA A 173 -4.73 -2.28 16.52
N ILE A 174 -3.76 -2.12 17.42
CA ILE A 174 -3.91 -1.29 18.62
C ILE A 174 -2.95 -0.14 18.47
N GLY A 175 -3.45 1.08 18.58
CA GLY A 175 -2.59 2.25 18.55
C GLY A 175 -3.41 3.49 18.79
N ASP A 176 -3.06 4.20 19.85
CA ASP A 176 -3.27 5.63 19.88
C ASP A 176 -2.06 6.27 19.21
N GLY A 177 -2.28 7.17 18.26
CA GLY A 177 -1.36 8.28 18.13
C GLY A 177 -1.33 9.00 19.48
N MET A 178 -0.35 8.72 20.33
CA MET A 178 -0.03 9.37 21.61
C MET A 178 -1.15 10.27 22.18
N THR A 179 -2.03 9.75 23.04
CA THR A 179 -2.99 10.60 23.77
C THR A 179 -2.30 11.36 24.93
N ILE A 180 -2.08 12.66 24.75
CA ILE A 180 -1.80 13.61 25.85
C ILE A 180 -3.16 14.15 26.34
N THR A 181 -3.60 13.73 27.53
CA THR A 181 -4.97 13.94 28.05
C THR A 181 -5.30 15.34 28.56
N THR A 182 -4.48 16.36 28.28
CA THR A 182 -4.77 17.78 28.52
C THR A 182 -3.92 18.66 27.58
N PRO A 183 -4.41 19.82 27.08
CA PRO A 183 -3.64 20.68 26.19
C PRO A 183 -2.29 21.05 26.82
N HIS A 184 -1.21 20.45 26.31
CA HIS A 184 0.13 20.65 26.83
C HIS A 184 0.73 21.89 26.17
N ILE A 185 0.38 23.07 26.69
CA ILE A 185 1.06 24.31 26.33
C ILE A 185 2.47 24.24 26.92
N ALA A 186 3.46 23.87 26.11
CA ALA A 186 4.86 24.02 26.49
C ALA A 186 5.17 25.53 26.59
N SER A 187 5.23 26.04 27.81
CA SER A 187 5.85 27.33 28.12
C SER A 187 7.18 27.08 28.87
N PRO A 188 8.26 27.83 28.60
CA PRO A 188 8.34 28.98 27.70
C PRO A 188 8.64 28.62 26.23
N PHE A 189 8.21 29.49 25.32
CA PHE A 189 8.37 29.42 23.85
C PHE A 189 9.82 29.56 23.35
N ASP A 190 10.82 29.57 24.25
CA ASP A 190 12.19 29.94 23.92
C ASP A 190 12.94 28.87 23.10
N ASN A 191 12.36 27.66 22.92
CA ASN A 191 13.00 26.52 22.25
C ASN A 191 12.21 25.95 21.05
N ILE A 192 11.12 26.58 20.61
CA ILE A 192 10.39 26.13 19.41
C ILE A 192 10.98 26.88 18.20
N PRO A 193 11.53 26.19 17.18
CA PRO A 193 11.85 26.82 15.92
C PRO A 193 10.61 27.59 15.40
N ASN A 194 10.78 28.82 14.91
CA ASN A 194 9.70 29.58 14.23
C ASN A 194 8.46 29.91 15.09
N ALA A 195 8.67 30.44 16.30
CA ALA A 195 7.62 30.93 17.22
C ALA A 195 6.57 31.88 16.58
N ASP A 196 6.96 32.70 15.60
CA ASP A 196 6.03 33.60 14.90
C ASP A 196 5.02 32.86 14.02
N LEU A 197 5.42 31.75 13.39
CA LEU A 197 4.54 30.90 12.57
C LEU A 197 3.47 30.23 13.45
N VAL A 198 3.89 29.69 14.58
CA VAL A 198 3.00 29.06 15.57
C VAL A 198 2.02 30.09 16.14
N ALA A 199 2.45 31.33 16.38
CA ALA A 199 1.59 32.40 16.84
C ALA A 199 0.52 32.79 15.80
N LYS A 200 0.87 32.84 14.51
CA LYS A 200 -0.07 33.09 13.41
C LYS A 200 -1.11 31.97 13.30
N MET A 201 -0.66 30.72 13.23
CA MET A 201 -1.53 29.55 13.16
C MET A 201 -2.52 29.54 14.34
N LEU A 202 -2.05 29.79 15.56
CA LEU A 202 -2.90 29.83 16.76
C LEU A 202 -3.93 30.97 16.73
N ALA A 203 -3.63 32.09 16.06
CA ALA A 203 -4.59 33.18 15.89
C ALA A 203 -5.71 32.79 14.91
N ASP A 204 -5.36 32.16 13.79
CA ASP A 204 -6.30 31.70 12.77
C ASP A 204 -7.17 30.54 13.29
N VAL A 205 -6.59 29.60 14.04
CA VAL A 205 -7.33 28.55 14.77
C VAL A 205 -8.38 29.16 15.70
N LYS A 206 -8.01 30.15 16.53
CA LYS A 206 -8.94 30.81 17.46
C LYS A 206 -10.07 31.55 16.77
N ALA A 207 -9.83 32.08 15.56
CA ALA A 207 -10.84 32.75 14.76
C ALA A 207 -11.85 31.75 14.16
N THR A 208 -11.37 30.56 13.79
CA THR A 208 -12.15 29.55 13.06
C THR A 208 -12.87 28.57 14.00
N MET A 209 -12.31 28.30 15.19
CA MET A 209 -12.87 27.39 16.21
C MET A 209 -13.00 28.07 17.59
N PRO A 210 -13.97 28.98 17.79
CA PRO A 210 -14.09 29.74 19.05
C PRO A 210 -14.47 28.92 20.29
N ASN A 211 -14.80 27.62 20.17
CA ASN A 211 -15.40 26.84 21.25
C ASN A 211 -15.23 25.30 21.17
N THR A 212 -14.12 24.80 20.61
CA THR A 212 -13.87 23.34 20.45
C THR A 212 -12.64 22.85 21.22
N SER A 213 -12.70 21.62 21.73
CA SER A 213 -11.61 20.91 22.41
C SER A 213 -10.63 20.29 21.39
N GLY A 214 -9.80 21.10 20.75
CA GLY A 214 -8.75 20.59 19.83
C GLY A 214 -7.48 20.18 20.57
N SER A 215 -6.83 19.12 20.09
CA SER A 215 -5.49 18.69 20.57
C SER A 215 -4.39 19.42 19.76
N LEU A 216 -3.30 19.79 20.43
CA LEU A 216 -2.14 20.46 19.81
C LEU A 216 -0.90 19.56 19.97
N PHE A 217 -0.36 19.07 18.86
CA PHE A 217 0.81 18.18 18.82
C PHE A 217 2.05 18.93 18.33
N PHE A 218 3.20 18.70 18.96
CA PHE A 218 4.51 19.20 18.50
C PHE A 218 5.46 18.01 18.30
N ALA A 219 6.04 17.87 17.11
CA ALA A 219 7.16 16.95 16.87
C ALA A 219 8.46 17.52 17.47
N ASP A 220 9.38 16.64 17.91
CA ASP A 220 10.76 17.03 18.23
C ASP A 220 11.66 17.00 16.97
N ALA A 221 12.96 17.26 17.14
CA ALA A 221 13.93 17.46 16.05
C ALA A 221 14.30 16.19 15.22
N GLY A 222 13.41 15.19 15.12
CA GLY A 222 13.60 13.96 14.34
C GLY A 222 12.45 13.64 13.37
N ALA A 223 12.66 12.64 12.51
CA ALA A 223 11.61 12.10 11.64
C ALA A 223 10.58 11.37 12.51
N GLN A 224 9.34 11.87 12.54
CA GLN A 224 8.24 11.31 13.32
C GLN A 224 6.97 11.24 12.46
N THR A 225 6.14 10.22 12.70
CA THR A 225 4.80 10.10 12.14
C THR A 225 3.78 10.50 13.18
N LEU A 226 2.96 11.50 12.87
CA LEU A 226 1.89 12.03 13.73
C LEU A 226 0.55 11.78 13.04
N ALA A 227 -0.45 11.32 13.80
CA ALA A 227 -1.82 11.16 13.31
C ALA A 227 -2.79 11.78 14.34
N SER A 228 -3.81 12.50 13.88
CA SER A 228 -4.85 13.09 14.75
C SER A 228 -6.25 12.56 14.45
N ALA A 229 -7.15 12.70 15.42
CA ALA A 229 -8.55 12.38 15.26
C ALA A 229 -9.30 13.60 14.68
N ALA A 230 -10.64 13.61 14.79
CA ALA A 230 -11.45 14.62 14.12
C ALA A 230 -11.32 16.04 14.76
N GLY A 231 -10.85 17.04 14.00
CA GLY A 231 -10.94 18.47 14.27
C GLY A 231 -9.77 19.04 15.07
N ASP A 232 -8.54 18.67 14.71
CA ASP A 232 -7.33 18.87 15.49
C ASP A 232 -6.32 19.84 14.85
N VAL A 233 -5.36 20.32 15.65
CA VAL A 233 -4.22 21.14 15.19
C VAL A 233 -2.95 20.32 15.27
N VAL A 234 -2.34 19.98 14.14
CA VAL A 234 -1.13 19.13 14.08
C VAL A 234 0.08 19.95 13.64
N VAL A 235 1.03 20.25 14.53
CA VAL A 235 2.27 20.97 14.18
C VAL A 235 3.43 19.99 14.02
N ALA A 236 3.94 19.88 12.80
CA ALA A 236 5.22 19.24 12.54
C ALA A 236 6.35 20.26 12.77
N SER A 237 7.11 20.10 13.85
CA SER A 237 8.37 20.84 14.08
C SER A 237 9.54 19.88 14.23
N GLY A 238 9.83 19.16 13.15
CA GLY A 238 11.03 18.35 12.99
C GLY A 238 11.44 18.28 11.51
N LEU A 239 12.74 18.09 11.25
CA LEU A 239 13.21 17.71 9.92
C LEU A 239 12.57 16.35 9.57
N ASN A 240 11.94 16.25 8.40
CA ASN A 240 11.44 14.99 7.83
C ASN A 240 10.24 14.34 8.56
N ALA A 241 9.34 15.15 9.11
CA ALA A 241 8.11 14.65 9.76
C ALA A 241 7.01 14.24 8.76
N GLN A 242 6.13 13.33 9.18
CA GLN A 242 4.90 12.95 8.49
C GLN A 242 3.70 13.27 9.38
N ALA A 243 2.71 13.99 8.88
CA ALA A 243 1.50 14.33 9.63
C ALA A 243 0.25 13.92 8.84
N PHE A 244 -0.63 13.19 9.51
CA PHE A 244 -1.91 12.74 9.01
C PHE A 244 -3.02 13.37 9.85
N ALA A 245 -3.62 14.41 9.30
CA ALA A 245 -4.81 15.04 9.82
C ALA A 245 -6.06 14.19 9.46
N GLY A 246 -7.07 14.31 10.31
CA GLY A 246 -8.09 13.30 10.53
C GLY A 246 -9.36 13.62 9.76
N ALA A 247 -10.44 13.93 10.46
CA ALA A 247 -11.64 14.53 9.86
C ALA A 247 -11.86 15.92 10.47
N GLY A 248 -12.62 16.81 9.84
CA GLY A 248 -12.71 18.21 10.27
C GLY A 248 -11.66 19.10 9.60
N ASN A 249 -11.69 20.39 9.95
CA ASN A 249 -10.81 21.38 9.33
C ASN A 249 -9.52 21.48 10.13
N ASP A 250 -8.45 20.91 9.60
CA ASP A 250 -7.22 20.71 10.32
C ASP A 250 -6.14 21.74 9.94
N PHE A 251 -5.29 22.08 10.92
CA PHE A 251 -4.27 23.13 10.79
C PHE A 251 -2.89 22.51 10.97
N MET A 252 -2.07 22.56 9.92
CA MET A 252 -0.75 21.93 9.85
C MET A 252 0.37 22.93 9.56
N THR A 253 1.61 22.62 9.94
CA THR A 253 2.79 23.45 9.58
C THR A 253 3.73 22.71 8.65
N GLY A 254 4.06 23.32 7.51
CA GLY A 254 5.19 22.91 6.67
C GLY A 254 6.49 23.46 7.25
N ALA A 255 7.08 22.76 8.23
CA ALA A 255 8.36 23.14 8.81
C ALA A 255 9.54 22.90 7.85
N SER A 256 10.73 23.39 8.23
CA SER A 256 11.98 23.13 7.53
C SER A 256 12.28 21.64 7.42
N GLY A 257 12.67 21.16 6.23
CA GLY A 257 12.97 19.74 5.95
C GLY A 257 12.03 19.12 4.90
N ASN A 258 12.07 17.80 4.73
CA ASN A 258 11.22 17.06 3.78
C ASN A 258 9.98 16.47 4.46
N THR A 259 8.91 17.26 4.56
CA THR A 259 7.72 16.91 5.35
C THR A 259 6.59 16.40 4.47
N LEU A 260 5.86 15.36 4.92
CA LEU A 260 4.59 14.94 4.33
C LEU A 260 3.43 15.42 5.20
N LEU A 261 2.46 16.13 4.63
CA LEU A 261 1.24 16.58 5.27
C LEU A 261 0.03 16.01 4.54
N HIS A 262 -0.85 15.36 5.27
CA HIS A 262 -2.12 14.83 4.76
C HIS A 262 -3.25 15.51 5.52
N GLY A 263 -4.15 16.25 4.86
CA GLY A 263 -5.22 17.01 5.54
C GLY A 263 -6.37 16.15 6.05
N GLY A 264 -6.67 15.04 5.38
CA GLY A 264 -7.81 14.21 5.78
C GLY A 264 -9.13 14.94 5.49
N ALA A 265 -10.24 14.46 6.06
CA ALA A 265 -11.57 14.88 5.63
C ALA A 265 -11.96 16.28 6.12
N GLY A 266 -11.82 17.33 5.32
CA GLY A 266 -12.34 18.63 5.69
C GLY A 266 -11.86 19.75 4.80
N SER A 267 -11.59 20.91 5.42
CA SER A 267 -10.96 22.05 4.76
C SER A 267 -9.70 22.37 5.53
N ASP A 268 -8.57 21.95 4.96
CA ASP A 268 -7.32 21.84 5.68
C ASP A 268 -6.32 22.90 5.26
N SER A 269 -5.50 23.35 6.21
CA SER A 269 -4.61 24.48 6.04
C SER A 269 -3.17 24.15 6.43
N ALA A 270 -2.23 24.29 5.51
CA ALA A 270 -0.80 24.15 5.76
C ALA A 270 -0.08 25.50 5.84
N TYR A 271 0.64 25.75 6.93
CA TYR A 271 1.30 27.02 7.27
C TYR A 271 2.79 26.99 6.99
N PHE A 272 3.30 28.02 6.33
CA PHE A 272 4.71 28.20 5.96
C PHE A 272 5.26 29.51 6.55
N ALA A 273 6.53 29.48 7.01
CA ALA A 273 7.14 30.59 7.75
C ALA A 273 7.45 31.84 6.90
N GLY A 274 7.78 31.65 5.62
CA GLY A 274 8.16 32.72 4.69
C GLY A 274 7.00 33.29 3.89
N ASN A 275 7.31 34.29 3.06
CA ASN A 275 6.33 34.87 2.13
C ASN A 275 6.07 33.90 0.98
N ALA A 276 4.92 33.99 0.32
CA ALA A 276 4.60 33.11 -0.82
C ALA A 276 5.67 33.17 -1.94
N ALA A 277 6.31 34.34 -2.10
CA ALA A 277 7.39 34.53 -3.08
C ALA A 277 8.66 33.73 -2.77
N ASP A 278 8.86 33.27 -1.53
CA ASP A 278 10.04 32.52 -1.10
C ASP A 278 9.94 31.02 -1.44
N TYR A 279 8.78 30.59 -1.95
CA TYR A 279 8.49 29.19 -2.28
C TYR A 279 8.15 29.02 -3.76
N THR A 280 8.31 27.80 -4.25
CA THR A 280 7.70 27.31 -5.49
C THR A 280 6.63 26.31 -5.12
N VAL A 281 5.40 26.53 -5.58
CA VAL A 281 4.29 25.59 -5.44
C VAL A 281 4.10 24.90 -6.78
N SER A 282 4.23 23.56 -6.79
CA SER A 282 3.92 22.72 -7.95
C SER A 282 2.80 21.77 -7.58
N GLN A 283 1.93 21.46 -8.53
CA GLN A 283 0.84 20.52 -8.32
C GLN A 283 0.92 19.44 -9.41
N ASP A 284 0.97 18.19 -8.98
CA ASP A 284 0.81 17.04 -9.86
C ASP A 284 -0.43 16.25 -9.40
N ARG A 285 -1.56 16.55 -10.04
CA ARG A 285 -2.86 15.91 -9.81
C ARG A 285 -3.32 15.99 -8.34
N GLY A 286 -3.13 14.92 -7.57
CA GLY A 286 -3.52 14.82 -6.15
C GLY A 286 -2.44 15.25 -5.17
N LEU A 287 -1.21 15.49 -5.65
CA LEU A 287 -0.07 15.87 -4.82
C LEU A 287 0.29 17.34 -5.07
N THR A 288 0.46 18.09 -3.99
CA THR A 288 1.01 19.45 -4.04
C THR A 288 2.38 19.46 -3.40
N LEU A 289 3.36 20.05 -4.07
CA LEU A 289 4.72 20.23 -3.59
C LEU A 289 4.95 21.70 -3.30
N VAL A 290 5.38 22.01 -2.08
CA VAL A 290 5.84 23.35 -1.70
C VAL A 290 7.32 23.27 -1.40
N THR A 291 8.13 23.83 -2.29
CA THR A 291 9.60 23.79 -2.21
C THR A 291 10.16 25.15 -1.85
N SER A 292 11.10 25.19 -0.91
CA SER A 292 11.80 26.42 -0.53
C SER A 292 12.77 26.86 -1.62
N LYS A 293 12.74 28.14 -2.03
CA LYS A 293 13.74 28.69 -2.96
C LYS A 293 15.11 28.90 -2.31
N ALA A 294 15.13 29.10 -1.00
CA ALA A 294 16.37 29.30 -0.25
C ALA A 294 17.15 27.98 -0.09
N ASP A 295 16.43 26.86 -0.03
CA ASP A 295 16.98 25.51 0.04
C ASP A 295 16.05 24.55 -0.71
N PRO A 296 16.30 24.29 -2.02
CA PRO A 296 15.45 23.41 -2.83
C PRO A 296 15.41 21.95 -2.35
N SER A 297 16.30 21.56 -1.43
CA SER A 297 16.24 20.25 -0.78
C SER A 297 15.16 20.14 0.29
N GLN A 298 14.49 21.25 0.63
CA GLN A 298 13.37 21.28 1.57
C GLN A 298 12.06 21.33 0.79
N VAL A 299 11.40 20.17 0.74
CA VAL A 299 10.15 19.96 0.03
C VAL A 299 9.07 19.53 1.00
N THR A 300 7.97 20.26 1.07
CA THR A 300 6.74 19.79 1.73
C THR A 300 5.84 19.14 0.69
N GLN A 301 5.52 17.87 0.90
CA GLN A 301 4.52 17.11 0.14
C GLN A 301 3.18 17.26 0.84
N LEU A 302 2.16 17.71 0.12
CA LEU A 302 0.81 17.89 0.65
C LEU A 302 -0.18 17.07 -0.14
N VAL A 303 -1.00 16.33 0.58
CA VAL A 303 -2.13 15.60 0.01
C VAL A 303 -3.39 15.99 0.75
N ASN A 304 -4.44 16.26 -0.02
CA ASN A 304 -5.73 16.70 0.50
C ASN A 304 -5.60 17.90 1.45
N VAL A 305 -5.00 18.98 0.94
CA VAL A 305 -4.86 20.25 1.66
C VAL A 305 -5.30 21.37 0.74
N GLU A 306 -6.31 22.13 1.16
CA GLU A 306 -6.97 23.14 0.33
C GLU A 306 -6.31 24.51 0.46
N HIS A 307 -5.67 24.81 1.59
CA HIS A 307 -5.14 26.15 1.86
C HIS A 307 -3.65 26.14 2.21
N LEU A 308 -2.84 26.82 1.41
CA LEU A 308 -1.44 27.12 1.73
C LEU A 308 -1.34 28.52 2.33
N VAL A 309 -0.93 28.60 3.58
CA VAL A 309 -0.91 29.84 4.35
C VAL A 309 0.54 30.30 4.57
N PHE A 310 0.93 31.37 3.89
CA PHE A 310 2.23 32.01 4.01
C PHE A 310 2.17 33.21 4.98
N SER A 311 3.31 33.85 5.24
CA SER A 311 3.34 35.03 6.11
C SER A 311 2.61 36.25 5.54
N ASP A 312 2.49 36.36 4.22
CA ASP A 312 1.91 37.51 3.50
C ASP A 312 0.65 37.19 2.68
N ALA A 313 0.33 35.91 2.47
CA ALA A 313 -0.78 35.48 1.62
C ALA A 313 -1.33 34.10 2.00
N THR A 314 -2.56 33.83 1.61
CA THR A 314 -3.12 32.47 1.53
C THR A 314 -3.34 32.14 0.06
N VAL A 315 -2.90 30.96 -0.35
CA VAL A 315 -3.07 30.41 -1.69
C VAL A 315 -3.94 29.18 -1.60
N ASP A 316 -5.09 29.20 -2.26
CA ASP A 316 -5.97 28.04 -2.33
C ASP A 316 -5.45 27.05 -3.39
N VAL A 317 -5.42 25.78 -3.04
CA VAL A 317 -5.06 24.67 -3.91
C VAL A 317 -6.34 23.99 -4.33
N THR A 318 -6.65 24.04 -5.62
CA THR A 318 -7.79 23.32 -6.19
C THR A 318 -7.38 21.92 -6.57
N THR A 319 -7.99 20.91 -5.96
CA THR A 319 -7.88 19.52 -6.42
C THR A 319 -8.70 19.32 -7.70
N PRO A 320 -8.23 18.50 -8.66
CA PRO A 320 -9.05 18.16 -9.82
C PRO A 320 -10.35 17.49 -9.42
N ASP A 321 -11.48 17.85 -10.06
CA ASP A 321 -12.80 17.23 -9.81
C ASP A 321 -12.77 15.69 -9.90
N SER A 322 -11.85 15.14 -10.69
CA SER A 322 -11.62 13.71 -10.83
C SER A 322 -11.15 13.02 -9.56
N VAL A 323 -10.34 13.70 -8.75
CA VAL A 323 -9.84 13.17 -7.47
C VAL A 323 -10.98 12.86 -6.53
N SER A 324 -12.00 13.73 -6.47
CA SER A 324 -13.13 13.58 -5.56
C SER A 324 -13.95 12.31 -5.82
N TRP A 325 -14.39 12.08 -7.07
CA TRP A 325 -15.21 10.90 -7.37
C TRP A 325 -14.38 9.61 -7.47
N ILE A 326 -13.09 9.68 -7.83
CA ILE A 326 -12.20 8.50 -7.77
C ILE A 326 -12.03 8.04 -6.33
N SER A 327 -11.84 8.97 -5.39
CA SER A 327 -11.74 8.66 -3.96
C SER A 327 -13.02 8.00 -3.43
N ALA A 328 -14.19 8.47 -3.89
CA ALA A 328 -15.47 7.85 -3.56
C ALA A 328 -15.57 6.39 -4.06
N LEU A 329 -15.04 6.08 -5.25
CA LEU A 329 -15.03 4.70 -5.77
C LEU A 329 -14.18 3.76 -4.92
N TYR A 330 -13.00 4.20 -4.45
CA TYR A 330 -12.19 3.41 -3.52
C TYR A 330 -12.97 3.10 -2.24
N SER A 331 -13.58 4.11 -1.62
CA SER A 331 -14.33 3.92 -0.38
C SER A 331 -15.55 3.01 -0.57
N GLN A 332 -16.35 3.25 -1.60
CA GLN A 332 -17.62 2.55 -1.80
C GLN A 332 -17.47 1.15 -2.41
N VAL A 333 -16.56 1.00 -3.35
CA VAL A 333 -16.36 -0.27 -4.06
C VAL A 333 -15.34 -1.12 -3.31
N LEU A 334 -14.25 -0.54 -2.82
CA LEU A 334 -13.17 -1.31 -2.22
C LEU A 334 -13.17 -1.27 -0.68
N GLY A 335 -14.01 -0.45 -0.06
CA GLY A 335 -14.11 -0.39 1.40
C GLY A 335 -12.86 0.18 2.08
N ARG A 336 -11.99 0.84 1.32
CA ARG A 336 -10.73 1.46 1.79
C ARG A 336 -10.49 2.80 1.11
N GLN A 337 -9.52 3.55 1.60
CA GLN A 337 -9.10 4.79 0.96
C GLN A 337 -8.24 4.56 -0.28
N ALA A 338 -8.28 5.54 -1.20
CA ALA A 338 -7.45 5.49 -2.40
C ALA A 338 -5.99 5.75 -2.05
N ASP A 339 -5.11 5.00 -2.71
CA ASP A 339 -3.67 5.25 -2.68
C ASP A 339 -3.23 6.21 -3.85
N LEU A 340 -1.96 6.65 -3.92
CA LEU A 340 -1.53 7.90 -4.61
C LEU A 340 -1.14 7.50 -5.99
N GLY A 341 -0.45 6.36 -6.08
CA GLY A 341 -0.35 5.60 -7.31
C GLY A 341 -1.75 5.34 -7.88
N GLY A 342 -2.70 4.89 -7.08
CA GLY A 342 -4.10 4.68 -7.47
C GLY A 342 -4.78 5.93 -8.05
N ILE A 343 -4.72 7.05 -7.32
CA ILE A 343 -5.27 8.33 -7.78
C ILE A 343 -4.55 8.83 -9.02
N GLN A 344 -3.22 8.89 -9.01
CA GLN A 344 -2.44 9.39 -10.15
C GLN A 344 -2.68 8.53 -11.38
N PHE A 345 -2.79 7.21 -11.21
CA PHE A 345 -3.17 6.29 -12.28
C PHE A 345 -4.54 6.65 -12.84
N TYR A 346 -5.60 6.65 -12.03
CA TYR A 346 -6.96 6.87 -12.55
C TYR A 346 -7.21 8.30 -13.03
N VAL A 347 -6.62 9.32 -12.39
CA VAL A 347 -6.63 10.71 -12.91
C VAL A 347 -5.89 10.77 -14.25
N GLY A 348 -4.75 10.08 -14.38
CA GLY A 348 -4.05 9.94 -15.65
C GLY A 348 -4.86 9.21 -16.73
N GLN A 349 -5.73 8.28 -16.35
CA GLN A 349 -6.66 7.63 -17.29
C GLN A 349 -7.77 8.58 -17.74
N VAL A 350 -8.30 9.42 -16.84
CA VAL A 350 -9.25 10.47 -17.17
C VAL A 350 -8.65 11.47 -18.16
N GLU A 351 -7.40 11.89 -17.94
CA GLU A 351 -6.66 12.79 -18.85
C GLU A 351 -6.43 12.17 -20.23
N ARG A 352 -6.27 10.84 -20.30
CA ARG A 352 -6.21 10.06 -21.55
C ARG A 352 -7.57 9.82 -22.20
N GLY A 353 -8.65 10.35 -21.60
CA GLY A 353 -10.02 10.30 -22.14
C GLY A 353 -10.85 9.11 -21.69
N MET A 354 -10.39 8.32 -20.71
CA MET A 354 -11.20 7.27 -20.11
C MET A 354 -12.36 7.89 -19.32
N SER A 355 -13.57 7.35 -19.51
CA SER A 355 -14.74 7.92 -18.86
C SER A 355 -14.88 7.44 -17.41
N ALA A 356 -15.47 8.27 -16.55
CA ALA A 356 -15.64 7.95 -15.14
C ALA A 356 -16.40 6.62 -14.93
N GLY A 357 -17.39 6.36 -15.78
CA GLY A 357 -18.19 5.14 -15.78
C GLY A 357 -17.39 3.90 -16.18
N ASP A 358 -16.45 4.02 -17.12
CA ASP A 358 -15.55 2.91 -17.46
C ASP A 358 -14.57 2.64 -16.32
N ILE A 359 -14.14 3.67 -15.60
CA ILE A 359 -13.31 3.54 -14.39
C ILE A 359 -14.11 2.86 -13.28
N ALA A 360 -15.35 3.27 -13.00
CA ALA A 360 -16.20 2.60 -12.01
C ALA A 360 -16.46 1.12 -12.35
N VAL A 361 -16.65 0.79 -13.63
CA VAL A 361 -16.75 -0.61 -14.07
C VAL A 361 -15.44 -1.35 -13.83
N ALA A 362 -14.28 -0.73 -14.10
CA ALA A 362 -12.98 -1.34 -13.81
C ALA A 362 -12.82 -1.67 -12.32
N PHE A 363 -13.22 -0.76 -11.42
CA PHE A 363 -13.27 -1.02 -9.97
C PHE A 363 -14.17 -2.19 -9.62
N LEU A 364 -15.41 -2.20 -10.11
CA LEU A 364 -16.38 -3.27 -9.84
C LEU A 364 -15.93 -4.64 -10.38
N THR A 365 -15.06 -4.65 -11.39
CA THR A 365 -14.47 -5.89 -11.96
C THR A 365 -13.09 -6.24 -11.43
N SER A 366 -12.55 -5.43 -10.50
CA SER A 366 -11.27 -5.68 -9.89
C SER A 366 -11.30 -6.94 -9.01
N PRO A 367 -10.20 -7.68 -8.90
CA PRO A 367 -10.09 -8.79 -7.95
C PRO A 367 -10.42 -8.39 -6.51
N GLU A 368 -10.06 -7.17 -6.13
CA GLU A 368 -10.30 -6.61 -4.80
C GLU A 368 -11.80 -6.40 -4.53
N ALA A 369 -12.55 -5.80 -5.46
CA ALA A 369 -14.00 -5.67 -5.32
C ALA A 369 -14.69 -7.03 -5.25
N VAL A 370 -14.21 -8.01 -6.03
CA VAL A 370 -14.73 -9.39 -5.97
C VAL A 370 -14.50 -10.01 -4.59
N ALA A 371 -13.31 -9.83 -4.02
CA ALA A 371 -12.98 -10.31 -2.68
C ALA A 371 -13.85 -9.65 -1.60
N ASN A 372 -14.17 -8.36 -1.76
CA ASN A 372 -14.99 -7.59 -0.82
C ASN A 372 -16.51 -7.79 -1.01
N GLY A 373 -16.93 -8.62 -1.97
CA GLY A 373 -18.35 -8.89 -2.24
C GLY A 373 -19.12 -7.71 -2.85
N THR A 374 -18.41 -6.65 -3.21
CA THR A 374 -18.91 -5.43 -3.87
C THR A 374 -18.71 -5.48 -5.40
N GLY A 375 -17.96 -6.48 -5.90
CA GLY A 375 -17.55 -6.65 -7.29
C GLY A 375 -17.96 -7.99 -7.94
N VAL A 376 -17.67 -8.13 -9.23
CA VAL A 376 -17.92 -9.32 -10.06
C VAL A 376 -16.72 -9.63 -10.96
N ALA A 377 -16.50 -10.89 -11.31
CA ALA A 377 -15.31 -11.31 -12.04
C ALA A 377 -15.28 -10.89 -13.53
N SER A 378 -16.39 -10.43 -14.08
CA SER A 378 -16.49 -10.03 -15.49
C SER A 378 -17.38 -8.81 -15.68
N VAL A 379 -17.04 -7.98 -16.66
CA VAL A 379 -17.85 -6.82 -17.08
C VAL A 379 -19.26 -7.24 -17.48
N SER A 380 -19.44 -8.45 -18.04
CA SER A 380 -20.78 -8.95 -18.42
C SER A 380 -21.69 -9.21 -17.23
N ASP A 381 -21.14 -9.36 -16.03
CA ASP A 381 -21.88 -9.67 -14.81
C ASP A 381 -22.23 -8.41 -14.00
N VAL A 382 -21.75 -7.24 -14.44
CA VAL A 382 -22.07 -5.96 -13.81
C VAL A 382 -23.53 -5.59 -14.14
N SER A 383 -24.39 -5.64 -13.14
CA SER A 383 -25.83 -5.33 -13.28
C SER A 383 -26.16 -3.89 -12.86
N VAL A 384 -27.33 -3.40 -13.30
CA VAL A 384 -27.81 -2.07 -12.92
C VAL A 384 -28.10 -1.99 -11.42
N GLU A 385 -28.66 -3.04 -10.82
CA GLU A 385 -28.90 -3.13 -9.38
C GLU A 385 -27.61 -3.04 -8.58
N MET A 386 -26.52 -3.62 -9.10
CA MET A 386 -25.21 -3.52 -8.50
C MET A 386 -24.69 -2.07 -8.51
N LEU A 387 -24.88 -1.33 -9.61
CA LEU A 387 -24.53 0.09 -9.66
C LEU A 387 -25.32 0.90 -8.61
N TYR A 388 -26.61 0.65 -8.43
CA TYR A 388 -27.40 1.28 -7.37
C TYR A 388 -26.88 0.94 -5.97
N ARG A 389 -26.67 -0.35 -5.69
CA ARG A 389 -26.27 -0.82 -4.36
C ARG A 389 -24.88 -0.35 -3.97
N VAL A 390 -23.92 -0.47 -4.88
CA VAL A 390 -22.50 -0.24 -4.58
C VAL A 390 -22.12 1.24 -4.76
N LEU A 391 -22.59 1.92 -5.82
CA LEU A 391 -22.21 3.32 -6.06
C LEU A 391 -23.13 4.32 -5.34
N LEU A 392 -24.42 3.99 -5.15
CA LEU A 392 -25.37 4.91 -4.49
C LEU A 392 -25.76 4.46 -3.08
N GLY A 393 -25.27 3.30 -2.61
CA GLY A 393 -25.55 2.79 -1.27
C GLY A 393 -27.02 2.44 -1.04
N ARG A 394 -27.82 2.23 -2.09
CA ARG A 394 -29.26 2.00 -1.99
C ARG A 394 -29.77 1.00 -3.03
N GLU A 395 -30.91 0.39 -2.78
CA GLU A 395 -31.59 -0.44 -3.77
C GLU A 395 -32.20 0.41 -4.90
N ALA A 396 -32.26 -0.17 -6.09
CA ALA A 396 -32.87 0.46 -7.26
C ALA A 396 -34.38 0.62 -7.06
N ASP A 397 -34.93 1.77 -7.48
CA ASP A 397 -36.38 1.88 -7.60
C ASP A 397 -36.87 1.21 -8.90
N PRO A 398 -38.12 0.70 -8.94
CA PRO A 398 -38.60 -0.06 -10.10
C PRO A 398 -38.60 0.71 -11.42
N ALA A 399 -38.72 2.04 -11.39
CA ALA A 399 -38.76 2.85 -12.59
C ALA A 399 -37.34 3.16 -13.10
N GLY A 400 -36.42 3.49 -12.21
CA GLY A 400 -35.00 3.70 -12.50
C GLY A 400 -34.34 2.44 -13.06
N LEU A 401 -34.57 1.29 -12.42
CA LEU A 401 -34.07 0.00 -12.90
C LEU A 401 -34.51 -0.28 -14.34
N ALA A 402 -35.82 -0.21 -14.60
CA ALA A 402 -36.39 -0.48 -15.92
C ALA A 402 -35.86 0.48 -17.00
N TYR A 403 -35.62 1.75 -16.66
CA TYR A 403 -35.05 2.74 -17.57
C TYR A 403 -33.61 2.37 -17.99
N HIS A 404 -32.75 2.03 -17.03
CA HIS A 404 -31.37 1.68 -17.31
C HIS A 404 -31.22 0.31 -18.00
N GLU A 405 -32.03 -0.68 -17.64
CA GLU A 405 -32.10 -1.96 -18.34
C GLU A 405 -32.53 -1.78 -19.81
N GLN A 406 -33.49 -0.89 -20.07
CA GLN A 406 -33.90 -0.58 -21.44
C GLN A 406 -32.78 0.09 -22.25
N ASN A 407 -31.95 0.92 -21.63
CA ASN A 407 -30.79 1.50 -22.29
C ASN A 407 -29.74 0.43 -22.67
N LEU A 408 -29.48 -0.53 -21.79
CA LEU A 408 -28.63 -1.69 -22.10
C LEU A 408 -29.20 -2.51 -23.27
N ALA A 409 -30.52 -2.77 -23.26
CA ALA A 409 -31.19 -3.47 -24.35
C ALA A 409 -31.11 -2.74 -25.71
N ASN A 410 -30.99 -1.40 -25.67
CA ASN A 410 -30.82 -0.56 -26.85
C ASN A 410 -29.35 -0.40 -27.29
N GLY A 411 -28.40 -1.09 -26.63
CA GLY A 411 -26.99 -1.13 -27.02
C GLY A 411 -26.10 -0.07 -26.35
N VAL A 412 -26.60 0.62 -25.32
CA VAL A 412 -25.75 1.46 -24.45
C VAL A 412 -24.86 0.54 -23.61
N SER A 413 -23.56 0.86 -23.47
CA SER A 413 -22.66 0.04 -22.67
C SER A 413 -22.91 0.23 -21.17
N ILE A 414 -22.51 -0.76 -20.36
CA ILE A 414 -22.61 -0.64 -18.90
C ILE A 414 -21.75 0.49 -18.34
N GLY A 415 -20.59 0.79 -18.96
CA GLY A 415 -19.76 1.96 -18.63
C GLY A 415 -20.46 3.29 -18.93
N GLN A 416 -21.18 3.38 -20.06
CA GLN A 416 -22.02 4.54 -20.36
C GLN A 416 -23.17 4.69 -19.36
N VAL A 417 -23.80 3.59 -18.96
CA VAL A 417 -24.81 3.60 -17.89
C VAL A 417 -24.21 4.06 -16.57
N ALA A 418 -23.06 3.54 -16.15
CA ALA A 418 -22.36 3.94 -14.92
C ALA A 418 -21.99 5.43 -14.91
N ASN A 419 -21.62 6.00 -16.07
CA ASN A 419 -21.39 7.44 -16.22
C ASN A 419 -22.61 8.28 -15.80
N HIS A 420 -23.83 7.82 -16.07
CA HIS A 420 -25.04 8.53 -15.65
C HIS A 420 -25.25 8.50 -14.13
N PHE A 421 -24.80 7.45 -13.45
CA PHE A 421 -24.84 7.38 -11.98
C PHE A 421 -23.81 8.33 -11.39
N LEU A 422 -22.60 8.37 -11.95
CA LEU A 422 -21.52 9.24 -11.50
C LEU A 422 -21.82 10.73 -11.73
N ALA A 423 -22.50 11.06 -12.82
CA ALA A 423 -22.93 12.42 -13.12
C ALA A 423 -24.26 12.80 -12.43
N SER A 424 -24.84 11.92 -11.60
CA SER A 424 -26.14 12.18 -10.97
C SER A 424 -26.00 13.14 -9.77
N PRO A 425 -26.98 14.05 -9.55
CA PRO A 425 -27.03 14.87 -8.35
C PRO A 425 -27.08 14.06 -7.04
N GLU A 426 -27.53 12.81 -7.09
CA GLU A 426 -27.53 11.90 -5.95
C GLU A 426 -26.11 11.50 -5.55
N LEU A 427 -25.24 11.18 -6.51
CA LEU A 427 -23.83 10.91 -6.18
C LEU A 427 -23.08 12.20 -5.82
N MET A 428 -23.33 13.30 -6.54
CA MET A 428 -22.72 14.61 -6.22
C MET A 428 -23.16 15.17 -4.84
N GLY A 429 -24.30 14.71 -4.29
CA GLY A 429 -24.79 15.08 -2.97
C GLY A 429 -24.40 14.13 -1.84
N VAL A 430 -23.89 12.92 -2.16
CA VAL A 430 -23.42 11.92 -1.19
C VAL A 430 -21.90 12.05 -0.93
N HIS A 431 -21.16 12.82 -1.73
CA HIS A 431 -19.70 12.92 -1.65
C HIS A 431 -19.18 14.36 -1.75
N GLY A 432 -19.12 15.05 -0.60
CA GLY A 432 -18.01 15.98 -0.36
C GLY A 432 -16.81 15.13 0.05
N ALA A 433 -15.62 15.44 -0.49
CA ALA A 433 -14.34 14.79 -0.24
C ALA A 433 -14.30 13.89 1.00
N SER A 434 -14.37 12.58 0.79
CA SER A 434 -14.11 11.56 1.82
C SER A 434 -12.89 10.72 1.43
N ASP A 435 -11.85 11.46 1.05
CA ASP A 435 -10.55 11.59 1.72
C ASP A 435 -9.57 10.45 1.96
N LEU A 436 -8.34 10.71 1.55
CA LEU A 436 -7.27 9.78 1.20
C LEU A 436 -6.42 9.39 2.40
N ASN A 437 -5.60 8.35 2.28
CA ASN A 437 -4.57 8.05 3.28
C ASN A 437 -3.31 7.54 2.56
N PHE A 438 -2.26 8.35 2.57
CA PHE A 438 -1.02 8.07 1.84
C PHE A 438 0.11 7.48 2.67
N TYR A 439 0.53 6.26 2.35
CA TYR A 439 1.86 5.78 2.72
C TYR A 439 2.87 6.16 1.62
N VAL A 440 3.67 7.19 1.89
CA VAL A 440 4.90 7.51 1.16
C VAL A 440 6.04 7.36 2.15
N ASN A 441 7.04 6.53 1.88
CA ASN A 441 8.24 6.51 2.72
C ASN A 441 9.12 7.73 2.42
N GLY A 442 9.63 8.37 3.47
CA GLY A 442 10.38 9.62 3.41
C GLY A 442 11.83 9.49 2.93
N THR A 443 12.55 10.62 2.94
CA THR A 443 13.82 10.90 2.23
C THR A 443 15.12 10.50 2.96
N ALA A 444 15.34 9.21 3.23
CA ALA A 444 16.66 8.65 3.56
C ALA A 444 16.86 7.36 2.74
N PRO A 445 18.09 6.84 2.54
CA PRO A 445 18.28 5.49 2.00
C PRO A 445 17.42 4.51 2.79
N GLY A 446 16.31 4.10 2.20
CA GLY A 446 15.22 3.41 2.87
C GLY A 446 15.22 1.95 2.52
N VAL A 447 14.92 1.09 3.50
CA VAL A 447 14.52 -0.29 3.21
C VAL A 447 13.00 -0.28 3.05
N LEU A 448 12.54 -0.56 1.84
CA LEU A 448 11.13 -0.66 1.49
C LEU A 448 10.78 -2.15 1.38
N GLU A 449 9.81 -2.63 2.15
CA GLU A 449 9.39 -4.03 2.14
C GLU A 449 7.91 -4.14 1.77
N GLY A 450 7.61 -4.92 0.74
CA GLY A 450 6.29 -5.36 0.32
C GLY A 450 5.77 -6.52 1.17
N THR A 451 4.57 -6.97 0.82
CA THR A 451 3.84 -8.08 1.43
C THR A 451 4.17 -9.41 0.74
N GLY A 452 3.44 -10.48 1.02
CA GLY A 452 3.57 -11.73 0.24
C GLY A 452 2.76 -11.74 -1.06
N GLY A 453 2.06 -10.64 -1.39
CA GLY A 453 1.17 -10.48 -2.53
C GLY A 453 1.73 -9.52 -3.58
N ALA A 454 0.95 -9.22 -4.62
CA ALA A 454 1.37 -8.26 -5.65
C ALA A 454 1.32 -6.82 -5.12
N ASP A 455 2.47 -6.16 -5.05
CA ASP A 455 2.58 -4.80 -4.49
C ASP A 455 2.93 -3.74 -5.56
N ASN A 456 2.60 -2.47 -5.27
CA ASN A 456 3.09 -1.32 -6.03
C ASN A 456 3.94 -0.44 -5.09
N LEU A 457 5.26 -0.56 -5.21
CA LEU A 457 6.26 -0.02 -4.31
C LEU A 457 6.94 1.17 -4.97
N VAL A 458 6.78 2.36 -4.40
CA VAL A 458 7.39 3.58 -4.92
C VAL A 458 8.36 4.15 -3.88
N ALA A 459 9.62 4.26 -4.26
CA ALA A 459 10.72 4.66 -3.39
C ALA A 459 10.82 6.19 -3.22
N GLY A 460 11.83 6.60 -2.46
CA GLY A 460 12.14 8.00 -2.15
C GLY A 460 12.84 8.71 -3.30
N VAL A 461 13.69 9.69 -2.99
CA VAL A 461 14.47 10.47 -3.98
C VAL A 461 15.98 10.28 -3.80
N LEU A 462 16.39 9.24 -3.07
CA LEU A 462 17.77 8.88 -2.75
C LEU A 462 17.95 7.37 -2.96
N ASP A 463 19.17 6.85 -2.83
CA ASP A 463 19.49 5.43 -3.02
C ASP A 463 18.71 4.49 -2.06
N ASP A 464 17.74 3.74 -2.57
CA ASP A 464 16.84 2.90 -1.77
C ASP A 464 17.10 1.39 -1.96
N THR A 465 16.67 0.59 -0.98
CA THR A 465 16.69 -0.88 -1.01
C THR A 465 15.28 -1.42 -0.92
N ILE A 466 14.79 -2.12 -1.94
CA ILE A 466 13.36 -2.43 -2.11
C ILE A 466 13.16 -3.94 -2.21
N THR A 467 12.34 -4.54 -1.35
CA THR A 467 12.07 -5.98 -1.31
C THR A 467 10.58 -6.24 -1.49
N GLY A 468 10.18 -7.01 -2.51
CA GLY A 468 8.77 -7.32 -2.77
C GLY A 468 8.16 -8.42 -1.88
N ASN A 469 8.97 -9.29 -1.26
CA ASN A 469 8.54 -10.40 -0.37
C ASN A 469 7.58 -11.47 -0.95
N GLY A 470 7.16 -11.38 -2.22
CA GLY A 470 6.46 -12.41 -2.98
C GLY A 470 5.48 -11.80 -3.99
N GLY A 471 4.82 -12.59 -4.84
CA GLY A 471 3.83 -12.04 -5.77
C GLY A 471 4.40 -11.40 -7.03
N SER A 472 3.59 -10.57 -7.72
CA SER A 472 3.97 -9.88 -8.96
C SER A 472 3.99 -8.37 -8.71
N ASP A 473 5.18 -7.83 -8.47
CA ASP A 473 5.31 -6.48 -7.94
C ASP A 473 5.58 -5.45 -9.02
N HIS A 474 5.26 -4.21 -8.73
CA HIS A 474 5.66 -3.03 -9.50
C HIS A 474 6.52 -2.16 -8.61
N ILE A 475 7.77 -1.93 -8.98
CA ILE A 475 8.73 -1.19 -8.17
C ILE A 475 9.19 0.03 -8.97
N ASP A 476 9.04 1.23 -8.40
CA ASP A 476 9.56 2.48 -8.94
C ASP A 476 10.56 3.08 -7.95
N GLY A 477 11.86 3.06 -8.29
CA GLY A 477 12.92 3.65 -7.46
C GLY A 477 12.98 5.18 -7.50
N ARG A 478 12.26 5.80 -8.45
CA ARG A 478 12.28 7.25 -8.73
C ARG A 478 13.68 7.79 -9.03
N THR A 479 14.28 8.55 -8.12
CA THR A 479 15.58 9.20 -8.36
C THR A 479 16.56 8.72 -7.32
N GLY A 480 17.77 8.34 -7.70
CA GLY A 480 18.71 7.72 -6.77
C GLY A 480 19.47 6.63 -7.49
N THR A 481 20.22 5.84 -6.75
CA THR A 481 20.77 4.55 -7.20
C THR A 481 20.07 3.45 -6.40
N ASP A 482 19.06 2.85 -6.98
CA ASP A 482 18.09 2.03 -6.27
C ASP A 482 18.37 0.53 -6.45
N THR A 483 18.14 -0.25 -5.38
CA THR A 483 18.45 -1.69 -5.33
C THR A 483 17.20 -2.51 -5.01
N ALA A 484 16.70 -3.29 -5.97
CA ALA A 484 15.67 -4.30 -5.72
C ALA A 484 16.29 -5.61 -5.17
N VAL A 485 15.78 -6.13 -4.05
CA VAL A 485 16.32 -7.32 -3.36
C VAL A 485 15.38 -8.52 -3.53
N PHE A 486 15.96 -9.66 -3.91
CA PHE A 486 15.29 -10.94 -4.06
C PHE A 486 15.94 -11.98 -3.16
N SER A 487 15.13 -12.73 -2.42
CA SER A 487 15.58 -13.64 -1.37
C SER A 487 16.22 -14.95 -1.87
N GLY A 488 15.97 -15.35 -3.13
CA GLY A 488 16.53 -16.55 -3.76
C GLY A 488 17.90 -16.32 -4.41
N ALA A 489 18.48 -17.37 -5.01
CA ALA A 489 19.72 -17.25 -5.78
C ALA A 489 19.44 -16.72 -7.19
N SER A 490 20.41 -16.11 -7.85
CA SER A 490 20.28 -15.57 -9.22
C SER A 490 19.80 -16.60 -10.23
N THR A 491 20.09 -17.90 -10.03
CA THR A 491 19.60 -19.00 -10.86
C THR A 491 18.12 -19.31 -10.70
N ASP A 492 17.49 -18.82 -9.64
CA ASP A 492 16.06 -18.99 -9.34
C ASP A 492 15.19 -17.96 -10.07
N TYR A 493 15.83 -17.00 -10.77
CA TYR A 493 15.15 -15.90 -11.46
C TYR A 493 15.63 -15.74 -12.91
N GLN A 494 14.77 -15.16 -13.73
CA GLN A 494 15.09 -14.67 -15.07
C GLN A 494 14.90 -13.16 -15.11
N VAL A 495 15.97 -12.41 -15.41
CA VAL A 495 15.92 -10.96 -15.62
C VAL A 495 15.79 -10.69 -17.13
N SER A 496 14.86 -9.83 -17.51
CA SER A 496 14.59 -9.40 -18.88
C SER A 496 14.22 -7.92 -18.90
N THR A 497 14.18 -7.28 -20.07
CA THR A 497 13.80 -5.87 -20.22
C THR A 497 13.02 -5.67 -21.52
N ASP A 498 12.16 -4.67 -21.58
CA ASP A 498 11.51 -4.16 -22.79
C ASP A 498 12.10 -2.83 -23.29
N GLY A 499 13.26 -2.44 -22.76
CA GLY A 499 13.95 -1.18 -23.08
C GLY A 499 13.54 0.01 -22.20
N VAL A 500 12.42 -0.07 -21.48
CA VAL A 500 11.92 0.97 -20.56
C VAL A 500 11.82 0.46 -19.12
N HIS A 501 11.42 -0.79 -18.95
CA HIS A 501 11.28 -1.47 -17.68
C HIS A 501 12.17 -2.70 -17.63
N PHE A 502 12.57 -3.09 -16.42
CA PHE A 502 13.16 -4.40 -16.19
C PHE A 502 12.10 -5.33 -15.58
N PHE A 503 12.18 -6.61 -15.92
CA PHE A 503 11.30 -7.65 -15.41
C PHE A 503 12.13 -8.75 -14.77
N VAL A 504 11.82 -9.08 -13.53
CA VAL A 504 12.41 -10.22 -12.81
C VAL A 504 11.32 -11.27 -12.62
N ARG A 505 11.51 -12.44 -13.22
CA ARG A 505 10.54 -13.55 -13.21
C ARG A 505 11.08 -14.73 -12.42
N SER A 506 10.27 -15.29 -11.52
CA SER A 506 10.61 -16.52 -10.79
C SER A 506 10.64 -17.74 -11.72
N VAL A 507 11.68 -18.57 -11.64
CA VAL A 507 11.77 -19.85 -12.37
C VAL A 507 10.84 -20.90 -11.77
N ALA A 508 10.67 -20.89 -10.43
CA ALA A 508 9.80 -21.81 -9.71
C ALA A 508 8.31 -21.49 -9.95
N ASN A 509 7.97 -20.21 -10.11
CA ASN A 509 6.63 -19.76 -10.42
C ASN A 509 6.64 -18.72 -11.56
N PRO A 510 6.64 -19.16 -12.83
CA PRO A 510 6.73 -18.24 -13.97
C PRO A 510 5.56 -17.27 -14.11
N ALA A 511 4.46 -17.44 -13.35
CA ALA A 511 3.37 -16.46 -13.31
C ALA A 511 3.72 -15.21 -12.49
N GLU A 512 4.69 -15.31 -11.57
CA GLU A 512 5.18 -14.20 -10.75
C GLU A 512 6.22 -13.38 -11.52
N VAL A 513 5.90 -12.11 -11.73
CA VAL A 513 6.74 -11.16 -12.45
C VAL A 513 6.80 -9.86 -11.68
N THR A 514 8.01 -9.45 -11.29
CA THR A 514 8.26 -8.13 -10.73
C THR A 514 8.71 -7.20 -11.87
N THR A 515 8.03 -6.06 -12.01
CA THR A 515 8.38 -4.97 -12.92
C THR A 515 9.16 -3.91 -12.15
N LEU A 516 10.27 -3.46 -12.71
CA LEU A 516 11.16 -2.45 -12.12
C LEU A 516 11.22 -1.23 -13.04
N ILE A 517 11.02 -0.05 -12.46
CA ILE A 517 11.07 1.26 -13.08
C ILE A 517 12.06 2.10 -12.27
N ASN A 518 12.98 2.81 -12.93
CA ASN A 518 13.97 3.64 -12.24
C ASN A 518 14.71 2.89 -11.10
N VAL A 519 15.19 1.67 -11.39
CA VAL A 519 15.98 0.84 -10.45
C VAL A 519 17.26 0.41 -11.15
N GLU A 520 18.41 0.69 -10.54
CA GLU A 520 19.75 0.49 -11.13
C GLU A 520 20.41 -0.82 -10.69
N HIS A 521 19.96 -1.45 -9.61
CA HIS A 521 20.54 -2.69 -9.10
C HIS A 521 19.49 -3.73 -8.73
N VAL A 522 19.82 -5.00 -9.00
CA VAL A 522 19.10 -6.16 -8.48
C VAL A 522 20.05 -6.99 -7.63
N GLN A 523 19.70 -7.22 -6.37
CA GLN A 523 20.47 -8.01 -5.42
C GLN A 523 19.79 -9.36 -5.19
N PHE A 524 20.47 -10.45 -5.53
CA PHE A 524 20.08 -11.82 -5.17
C PHE A 524 20.87 -12.29 -3.95
N SER A 525 20.52 -13.45 -3.37
CA SER A 525 21.22 -14.01 -2.21
C SER A 525 22.68 -14.41 -2.48
N ASP A 526 23.06 -14.63 -3.75
CA ASP A 526 24.39 -15.08 -4.18
C ASP A 526 25.20 -14.03 -4.95
N THR A 527 24.54 -13.07 -5.61
CA THR A 527 25.20 -12.04 -6.43
C THR A 527 24.32 -10.81 -6.63
N GLY A 528 24.93 -9.71 -7.08
CA GLY A 528 24.23 -8.49 -7.50
C GLY A 528 24.40 -8.26 -9.01
N VAL A 529 23.36 -7.76 -9.66
CA VAL A 529 23.32 -7.42 -11.08
C VAL A 529 23.04 -5.92 -11.19
N GLU A 530 23.89 -5.20 -11.91
CA GLU A 530 23.63 -3.80 -12.29
C GLU A 530 22.69 -3.80 -13.50
N LEU A 531 21.54 -3.15 -13.33
CA LEU A 531 20.59 -2.85 -14.38
C LEU A 531 21.05 -1.56 -15.04
N VAL A 532 21.67 -1.69 -16.20
CA VAL A 532 22.05 -0.52 -17.01
C VAL A 532 20.83 -0.17 -17.85
N PRO A 533 20.15 0.98 -17.64
CA PRO A 533 19.19 1.48 -18.62
C PRO A 533 19.95 1.52 -19.94
N ASP A 534 19.40 0.91 -20.99
CA ASP A 534 20.14 0.69 -22.23
C ASP A 534 20.90 1.98 -22.59
N ALA A 535 22.23 1.89 -22.69
CA ALA A 535 23.09 3.04 -23.00
C ALA A 535 22.57 3.82 -24.21
N ASN A 536 21.86 3.12 -25.11
CA ASN A 536 21.14 3.66 -26.25
C ASN A 536 20.07 4.70 -25.89
N VAL A 537 19.36 4.59 -24.76
CA VAL A 537 18.27 5.51 -24.35
C VAL A 537 18.81 6.87 -23.90
N ALA A 538 19.82 6.88 -23.02
CA ALA A 538 20.51 8.12 -22.64
C ALA A 538 21.12 8.82 -23.86
N TRP A 539 21.63 8.00 -24.79
CA TRP A 539 22.18 8.45 -26.05
C TRP A 539 21.16 9.02 -27.04
N LEU A 540 20.01 8.39 -27.18
CA LEU A 540 18.95 8.87 -28.05
C LEU A 540 18.40 10.20 -27.51
N GLY A 541 18.20 10.34 -26.20
CA GLY A 541 17.80 11.60 -25.58
C GLY A 541 18.80 12.75 -25.86
N ALA A 542 20.09 12.47 -25.73
CA ALA A 542 21.18 13.38 -26.08
C ALA A 542 21.16 13.83 -27.57
N LEU A 543 20.88 12.91 -28.48
CA LEU A 543 20.80 13.18 -29.92
C LEU A 543 19.61 14.11 -30.27
N TYR A 544 18.45 13.91 -29.64
CA TYR A 544 17.30 14.82 -29.78
C TYR A 544 17.67 16.24 -29.34
N GLN A 545 18.34 16.39 -28.20
CA GLN A 545 18.76 17.69 -27.69
C GLN A 545 19.78 18.36 -28.59
N GLN A 546 20.86 17.67 -28.95
CA GLN A 546 21.98 18.31 -29.62
C GLN A 546 21.73 18.51 -31.12
N VAL A 547 21.06 17.57 -31.78
CA VAL A 547 20.85 17.63 -33.23
C VAL A 547 19.51 18.26 -33.58
N LEU A 548 18.47 18.08 -32.77
CA LEU A 548 17.14 18.67 -33.04
C LEU A 548 16.81 19.87 -32.15
N GLY A 549 17.60 20.15 -31.12
CA GLY A 549 17.39 21.32 -30.26
C GLY A 549 16.17 21.20 -29.33
N ARG A 550 15.70 19.99 -29.06
CA ARG A 550 14.51 19.73 -28.22
C ARG A 550 14.60 18.41 -27.47
N GLN A 551 13.78 18.26 -26.43
CA GLN A 551 13.64 16.96 -25.75
C GLN A 551 12.91 15.97 -26.67
N ALA A 552 13.25 14.69 -26.54
CA ALA A 552 12.47 13.61 -27.12
C ALA A 552 11.13 13.51 -26.38
N ASP A 553 10.03 13.35 -27.10
CA ASP A 553 8.82 12.82 -26.49
C ASP A 553 8.95 11.29 -26.32
N ALA A 554 8.16 10.72 -25.41
CA ALA A 554 8.22 9.30 -25.07
C ALA A 554 8.02 8.39 -26.29
N ALA A 555 7.12 8.75 -27.23
CA ALA A 555 6.85 7.95 -28.42
C ALA A 555 8.00 8.03 -29.44
N GLY A 556 8.63 9.19 -29.58
CA GLY A 556 9.80 9.40 -30.42
C GLY A 556 11.01 8.63 -29.93
N LEU A 557 11.27 8.64 -28.61
CA LEU A 557 12.37 7.90 -28.01
C LEU A 557 12.19 6.38 -28.17
N LEU A 558 10.98 5.88 -27.86
CA LEU A 558 10.60 4.47 -28.03
C LEU A 558 10.72 4.00 -29.49
N GLY A 559 10.27 4.82 -30.44
CA GLY A 559 10.35 4.49 -31.85
C GLY A 559 11.79 4.36 -32.36
N GLN A 560 12.73 5.13 -31.80
CA GLN A 560 14.15 5.01 -32.16
C GLN A 560 14.85 3.87 -31.42
N LEU A 561 14.47 3.60 -30.18
CA LEU A 561 14.99 2.45 -29.44
C LEU A 561 14.62 1.13 -30.14
N ASP A 562 13.37 0.98 -30.56
CA ASP A 562 12.91 -0.19 -31.34
C ASP A 562 13.72 -0.36 -32.64
N VAL A 563 14.10 0.74 -33.30
CA VAL A 563 14.93 0.69 -34.52
C VAL A 563 16.35 0.18 -34.22
N VAL A 564 16.94 0.58 -33.09
CA VAL A 564 18.27 0.11 -32.65
C VAL A 564 18.21 -1.35 -32.20
N GLU A 565 17.21 -1.73 -31.42
CA GLU A 565 16.99 -3.10 -30.94
C GLU A 565 16.73 -4.08 -32.08
N ASN A 566 16.10 -3.63 -33.17
CA ASN A 566 15.94 -4.40 -34.41
C ASN A 566 17.19 -4.41 -35.32
N GLY A 567 18.35 -3.99 -34.81
CA GLY A 567 19.67 -4.19 -35.42
C GLY A 567 20.21 -3.02 -36.24
N THR A 568 19.58 -1.83 -36.16
CA THR A 568 20.13 -0.60 -36.75
C THR A 568 21.25 -0.07 -35.85
N SER A 569 22.38 0.33 -36.42
CA SER A 569 23.48 0.84 -35.61
C SER A 569 23.20 2.26 -35.10
N LEU A 570 23.76 2.63 -33.93
CA LEU A 570 23.65 3.98 -33.38
C LEU A 570 24.15 5.04 -34.37
N GLY A 571 25.24 4.74 -35.10
CA GLY A 571 25.75 5.62 -36.17
C GLY A 571 24.75 5.87 -37.30
N GLN A 572 23.93 4.88 -37.66
CA GLN A 572 22.88 5.03 -38.68
C GLN A 572 21.73 5.91 -38.17
N VAL A 573 21.33 5.74 -36.91
CA VAL A 573 20.31 6.58 -36.28
C VAL A 573 20.82 8.02 -36.13
N ALA A 574 22.03 8.22 -35.64
CA ALA A 574 22.67 9.53 -35.52
C ALA A 574 22.74 10.27 -36.86
N LEU A 575 23.10 9.58 -37.93
CA LEU A 575 23.12 10.15 -39.28
C LEU A 575 21.72 10.50 -39.79
N SER A 576 20.70 9.71 -39.43
CA SER A 576 19.31 10.01 -39.81
C SER A 576 18.79 11.29 -39.15
N PHE A 577 19.19 11.57 -37.91
CA PHE A 577 18.88 12.82 -37.23
C PHE A 577 19.62 13.98 -37.87
N LEU A 578 20.94 13.83 -38.09
CA LEU A 578 21.80 14.87 -38.63
C LEU A 578 21.38 15.33 -40.04
N THR A 579 20.83 14.41 -40.83
CA THR A 579 20.36 14.68 -42.19
C THR A 579 18.86 14.94 -42.29
N SER A 580 18.14 14.94 -41.17
CA SER A 580 16.72 15.23 -41.14
C SER A 580 16.44 16.67 -41.57
N ALA A 581 15.26 16.90 -42.17
CA ALA A 581 14.83 18.25 -42.52
C ALA A 581 14.80 19.17 -41.29
N GLU A 582 14.38 18.63 -40.14
CA GLU A 582 14.33 19.34 -38.86
C GLU A 582 15.72 19.82 -38.41
N ALA A 583 16.74 18.95 -38.45
CA ALA A 583 18.10 19.34 -38.08
C ALA A 583 18.68 20.38 -39.05
N VAL A 584 18.43 20.23 -40.35
CA VAL A 584 18.88 21.18 -41.39
C VAL A 584 18.22 22.55 -41.19
N ASP A 585 16.92 22.58 -40.90
CA ASP A 585 16.17 23.82 -40.66
C ASP A 585 16.62 24.51 -39.35
N ASN A 586 17.02 23.72 -38.34
CA ASN A 586 17.55 24.22 -37.07
C ASN A 586 19.04 24.64 -37.13
N GLY A 587 19.73 24.40 -38.25
CA GLY A 587 21.14 24.77 -38.45
C GLY A 587 22.14 23.91 -37.67
N THR A 588 21.68 22.83 -37.05
CA THR A 588 22.45 21.82 -36.31
C THR A 588 22.75 20.59 -37.17
N GLY A 589 22.02 20.42 -38.28
CA GLY A 589 22.16 19.35 -39.26
C GLY A 589 22.83 19.76 -40.57
N VAL A 590 22.99 18.79 -41.46
CA VAL A 590 23.58 18.98 -42.79
C VAL A 590 22.76 18.26 -43.85
N ALA A 591 22.58 18.88 -45.02
CA ALA A 591 21.91 18.21 -46.12
C ALA A 591 22.69 16.96 -46.53
N ALA A 592 22.01 15.87 -46.89
CA ALA A 592 22.65 14.61 -47.25
C ALA A 592 23.69 14.75 -48.40
N ALA A 593 23.53 15.73 -49.29
CA ALA A 593 24.47 16.04 -50.36
C ALA A 593 25.78 16.71 -49.88
N ASP A 594 25.75 17.31 -48.70
CA ASP A 594 26.86 18.09 -48.11
C ASP A 594 27.52 17.35 -46.93
N LEU A 595 27.16 16.09 -46.69
CA LEU A 595 27.78 15.24 -45.68
C LEU A 595 29.30 15.14 -45.90
N SER A 596 30.04 15.33 -44.82
CA SER A 596 31.49 15.16 -44.75
C SER A 596 31.89 14.71 -43.36
N VAL A 597 33.12 14.18 -43.21
CA VAL A 597 33.64 13.81 -41.88
C VAL A 597 33.56 15.00 -40.91
N ASN A 598 33.89 16.21 -41.39
CA ASN A 598 33.79 17.42 -40.55
C ASN A 598 32.35 17.72 -40.13
N ALA A 599 31.38 17.55 -41.03
CA ALA A 599 29.97 17.79 -40.71
C ALA A 599 29.42 16.78 -39.69
N VAL A 600 29.87 15.52 -39.73
CA VAL A 600 29.48 14.50 -38.73
C VAL A 600 30.05 14.87 -37.35
N PHE A 601 31.32 15.28 -37.28
CA PHE A 601 31.93 15.74 -36.02
C PHE A 601 31.27 17.02 -35.48
N GLU A 602 30.99 18.01 -36.35
CA GLU A 602 30.34 19.26 -35.91
C GLU A 602 28.93 19.01 -35.40
N GLY A 603 28.17 18.13 -36.05
CA GLY A 603 26.82 17.79 -35.62
C GLY A 603 26.76 16.98 -34.33
N LEU A 604 27.63 15.97 -34.18
CA LEU A 604 27.56 15.05 -33.03
C LEU A 604 28.39 15.49 -31.82
N LEU A 605 29.48 16.23 -32.02
CA LEU A 605 30.37 16.68 -30.93
C LEU A 605 30.43 18.20 -30.78
N GLY A 606 29.76 18.96 -31.65
CA GLY A 606 29.80 20.43 -31.60
C GLY A 606 31.16 21.03 -31.94
N ARG A 607 32.07 20.25 -32.55
CA ARG A 607 33.41 20.70 -32.95
C ARG A 607 33.82 20.18 -34.32
N ALA A 608 34.70 20.91 -34.99
CA ALA A 608 35.33 20.45 -36.23
C ALA A 608 36.21 19.21 -36.00
N ALA A 609 36.28 18.36 -37.01
CA ALA A 609 37.21 17.23 -37.06
C ALA A 609 38.65 17.75 -37.21
N THR A 610 39.58 17.17 -36.47
CA THR A 610 41.01 17.46 -36.61
C THR A 610 41.55 16.91 -37.92
N THR A 611 42.68 17.44 -38.40
CA THR A 611 43.34 16.95 -39.63
C THR A 611 43.68 15.45 -39.57
N ALA A 612 43.94 14.92 -38.37
CA ALA A 612 44.20 13.50 -38.15
C ALA A 612 42.93 12.66 -38.30
N GLU A 613 41.81 13.08 -37.69
CA GLU A 613 40.51 12.42 -37.80
C GLU A 613 39.98 12.44 -39.24
N VAL A 614 40.12 13.59 -39.95
CA VAL A 614 39.76 13.69 -41.37
C VAL A 614 40.57 12.72 -42.23
N SER A 615 41.86 12.51 -41.90
CA SER A 615 42.71 11.56 -42.60
C SER A 615 42.39 10.10 -42.24
N GLN A 616 42.00 9.84 -40.99
CA GLN A 616 41.63 8.52 -40.49
C GLN A 616 40.34 8.01 -41.14
N TYR A 617 39.33 8.86 -41.27
CA TYR A 617 38.03 8.51 -41.85
C TYR A 617 37.93 8.81 -43.35
N ALA A 618 39.05 9.03 -44.04
CA ALA A 618 39.07 9.34 -45.46
C ALA A 618 38.49 8.17 -46.29
N GLY A 619 37.33 8.39 -46.91
CA GLY A 619 36.63 7.37 -47.72
C GLY A 619 35.83 6.35 -46.91
N ALA A 620 35.67 6.55 -45.59
CA ALA A 620 34.80 5.75 -44.75
C ALA A 620 33.32 6.05 -45.00
N ASP A 621 32.46 5.07 -44.70
CA ASP A 621 31.01 5.28 -44.64
C ASP A 621 30.67 6.20 -43.45
N TYR A 622 29.91 7.27 -43.69
CA TYR A 622 29.55 8.24 -42.66
C TYR A 622 28.75 7.63 -41.52
N ALA A 623 27.98 6.57 -41.77
CA ALA A 623 27.31 5.83 -40.71
C ALA A 623 28.33 5.14 -39.79
N ALA A 624 29.41 4.58 -40.35
CA ALA A 624 30.48 3.98 -39.55
C ALA A 624 31.33 5.02 -38.82
N VAL A 625 31.54 6.21 -39.41
CA VAL A 625 32.20 7.35 -38.74
C VAL A 625 31.35 7.82 -37.56
N ALA A 626 30.04 7.99 -37.75
CA ALA A 626 29.12 8.33 -36.68
C ALA A 626 29.12 7.24 -35.61
N ASP A 627 29.09 5.96 -35.99
CA ASP A 627 29.11 4.84 -35.03
C ASP A 627 30.38 4.86 -34.16
N ASP A 628 31.55 5.10 -34.75
CA ASP A 628 32.82 5.19 -34.01
C ASP A 628 32.85 6.40 -33.05
N ILE A 629 32.29 7.54 -33.47
CA ILE A 629 32.09 8.71 -32.61
C ILE A 629 31.17 8.37 -31.44
N MET A 630 30.03 7.72 -31.70
CA MET A 630 29.04 7.33 -30.69
C MET A 630 29.59 6.36 -29.63
N HIS A 631 30.64 5.61 -29.95
CA HIS A 631 31.31 4.72 -28.99
C HIS A 631 32.60 5.30 -28.40
N SER A 632 32.96 6.54 -28.73
CA SER A 632 34.22 7.15 -28.29
C SER A 632 34.17 7.66 -26.85
N SER A 633 35.32 7.70 -26.19
CA SER A 633 35.44 8.24 -24.82
C SER A 633 35.19 9.73 -24.75
N GLU A 634 35.47 10.47 -25.83
CA GLU A 634 35.19 11.89 -25.93
C GLU A 634 33.69 12.16 -25.88
N MET A 635 32.95 11.32 -26.59
CA MET A 635 31.52 11.38 -26.70
C MET A 635 30.82 10.99 -25.39
N GLN A 636 31.31 9.96 -24.69
CA GLN A 636 30.91 9.65 -23.32
C GLN A 636 31.20 10.83 -22.37
N ALA A 637 32.35 11.48 -22.48
CA ALA A 637 32.69 12.64 -21.66
C ALA A 637 31.84 13.88 -22.00
N HIS A 638 31.41 14.03 -23.25
CA HIS A 638 30.57 15.13 -23.72
C HIS A 638 29.13 15.02 -23.22
N PHE A 639 28.63 13.80 -22.97
CA PHE A 639 27.23 13.54 -22.62
C PHE A 639 26.97 12.90 -21.25
N MET A 640 27.96 12.32 -20.58
CA MET A 640 27.82 11.60 -19.28
C MET A 640 28.54 12.31 -18.11
N THR A 641 28.61 13.64 -18.12
CA THR A 641 29.00 14.40 -16.91
C THR A 641 27.79 14.65 -16.00
N PRO A 642 27.95 14.74 -14.66
CA PRO A 642 26.90 14.45 -13.67
C PRO A 642 25.85 15.56 -13.45
N ALA A 643 25.27 16.09 -14.52
CA ALA A 643 24.00 16.80 -14.47
C ALA A 643 22.93 15.84 -15.01
N GLN A 644 22.22 15.19 -14.11
CA GLN A 644 21.14 14.24 -14.41
C GLN A 644 20.21 14.84 -15.49
N TYR A 645 19.98 14.07 -16.55
CA TYR A 645 18.99 14.40 -17.57
C TYR A 645 17.62 14.48 -16.90
N ASP A 646 17.11 15.69 -16.79
CA ASP A 646 15.74 15.97 -16.36
C ASP A 646 14.78 15.51 -17.47
N PHE A 647 14.12 14.37 -17.23
CA PHE A 647 13.15 13.76 -18.15
C PHE A 647 11.70 14.22 -17.89
N VAL A 648 11.47 15.25 -17.08
CA VAL A 648 10.12 15.76 -16.81
C VAL A 648 10.01 17.22 -17.23
N GLY A 649 9.40 17.43 -18.41
CA GLY A 649 8.86 18.73 -18.81
C GLY A 649 7.41 18.89 -18.35
#